data_AF-A0A836W0N8-F1
#
_entry.id   AF-A0A836W0N8-F1
#
_cell.length_a   1.000
_cell.length_b   1.000
_cell.length_c   1.000
_cell.angle_alpha   90.00
_cell.angle_beta   90.00
_cell.angle_gamma   90.00
#
_symmetry.space_group_name_H-M   'P 1'
#
loop_
_entity.id
_entity.type
_entity.pdbx_description
1 polymer ?
#
loop_
_entity_poly.entity_id
_entity_poly.type
_entity_poly.pdbx_seq_one_letter_code
_entity_poly.pdbx_strand_id
1 'polypeptide(L)'
;MSSSVCRFRTAVTPFSRANWSTSRGISSGRAVTARSVRFPSASNWTRTAPRLRSAARGGDNDITRELRCSENGCGPGGWLVRSATGSAPQRSVIDENPNGVLSDRDPCCASAVSGSENEAPNRQMTTNEGADTINEVRRTVLLAMALVVVLLVRHSVHASEGDTAPHRLVPQSARGVRGAAAPYASTDIRSGKRRFRLELPTVILTDVPVGRVEVQAIDERGLPDESFHGRAKITGIVILQDGRMRPLPAFQRGRLVLTSDLAAGPKVYVTAPRIRVEHSGFTSLDQPVRRLWRWLSLLPPVVAIVLAVWWRSVLPALLTAIWVGAVVIAFGNPLHGAWLTVKDFVVFQLFEPGEAEKDHAVIVLFTLFLGALIGVMARSGGTGELVRRLSRHAHTRQRGQLLTCVMGLVVFFDDYANTLLLGGTLRPVADRLRISREKLAFLVDSTAAPVSGLAIISTWIGFEIGQISAAFVNVGLEANAFSVFVRTIPYRFYALYLLVFVWLIAATGRDYGPMLRAERIALRTPPPDPVSGTTPEGPLRQTPPGAARPPRDCVCTALIPLAVLIGLLLLGLWWSGTHHLVSENARRHQAGQPLLKAGLLTVLQFAAANRVLLVASFSASVTAILCARATGTLGWRAAGRAWLEGAANMRMALAILVLAWGVASVCDHEHLNTAGVVVELTQGLLEPHWMPAMSFLIAAVVSFATGSSFSTMGLLIPLFVAVTYHLLAGTGTVTADHPLMLATIGAVLAGAIFGDHCSPISDTTILSSAASGCDHLRHVATQIPYAISVATVALLFGYLPAGWHVAPLSLIPWGCLTLAALVWRFGRLAEAVPAEAVSVRPGPSSPELE
;
A
#
# COMPACT_ATOMS: atom_id res chain seq x y z
N MET A 1 8.74 -61.61 -2.08
CA MET A 1 7.55 -62.30 -2.66
C MET A 1 6.68 -61.21 -3.27
N SER A 2 6.44 -61.19 -4.59
CA SER A 2 5.29 -61.82 -5.30
C SER A 2 3.94 -61.16 -4.91
N SER A 3 3.00 -60.77 -5.79
CA SER A 3 2.93 -60.79 -7.28
C SER A 3 1.64 -60.04 -7.75
N SER A 4 1.49 -59.48 -8.96
CA SER A 4 2.45 -59.19 -10.04
C SER A 4 1.90 -58.16 -11.06
N VAL A 5 2.80 -57.28 -11.54
CA VAL A 5 2.95 -56.70 -12.91
C VAL A 5 1.75 -56.64 -13.88
N CYS A 6 1.49 -55.43 -14.40
CA CYS A 6 1.30 -55.21 -15.85
C CYS A 6 1.96 -53.87 -16.27
N ARG A 7 2.43 -53.76 -17.52
CA ARG A 7 3.16 -52.58 -18.05
C ARG A 7 2.62 -52.17 -19.43
N PHE A 8 2.68 -50.89 -19.76
CA PHE A 8 3.13 -50.44 -21.09
C PHE A 8 3.91 -49.11 -20.99
N ARG A 9 4.72 -48.81 -22.02
CA ARG A 9 5.67 -47.68 -22.07
C ARG A 9 5.44 -46.81 -23.30
N THR A 10 5.55 -45.48 -23.13
CA THR A 10 6.30 -44.52 -23.98
C THR A 10 6.42 -43.21 -23.15
N ALA A 11 7.57 -42.60 -22.86
CA ALA A 11 8.84 -42.40 -23.56
C ALA A 11 8.79 -41.31 -24.65
N VAL A 12 9.12 -40.07 -24.26
CA VAL A 12 9.37 -38.93 -25.15
C VAL A 12 10.56 -38.13 -24.61
N THR A 13 11.58 -37.93 -25.44
CA THR A 13 12.70 -37.00 -25.24
C THR A 13 13.05 -36.35 -26.59
N PRO A 14 13.65 -35.14 -26.62
CA PRO A 14 13.53 -34.22 -27.75
C PRO A 14 14.67 -34.31 -28.77
N PHE A 15 14.50 -33.69 -29.95
CA PHE A 15 15.62 -33.20 -30.77
C PHE A 15 15.25 -31.98 -31.64
N SER A 16 16.23 -31.43 -32.38
CA SER A 16 16.28 -30.07 -32.92
C SER A 16 16.02 -29.88 -34.43
N ARG A 17 15.91 -28.61 -34.83
CA ARG A 17 16.11 -28.01 -36.18
C ARG A 17 16.71 -28.93 -37.27
N ALA A 18 16.08 -29.00 -38.45
CA ALA A 18 16.75 -28.79 -39.75
C ALA A 18 15.76 -28.57 -40.92
N ASN A 19 16.31 -27.92 -41.96
CA ASN A 19 15.75 -27.40 -43.22
C ASN A 19 15.28 -28.45 -44.27
N TRP A 20 14.66 -27.93 -45.36
CA TRP A 20 14.48 -28.52 -46.70
C TRP A 20 13.48 -29.70 -46.85
N SER A 21 12.91 -30.02 -48.02
CA SER A 21 12.54 -29.24 -49.23
C SER A 21 11.74 -30.12 -50.23
N THR A 22 10.68 -29.60 -50.88
CA THR A 22 10.02 -30.17 -52.10
C THR A 22 9.40 -31.60 -51.97
N SER A 23 8.44 -32.08 -52.79
CA SER A 23 7.46 -31.46 -53.72
C SER A 23 6.41 -32.49 -54.22
N ARG A 24 5.20 -32.02 -54.60
CA ARG A 24 4.15 -32.69 -55.44
C ARG A 24 3.46 -33.93 -54.81
N GLY A 25 2.16 -34.17 -55.01
CA GLY A 25 1.10 -33.34 -55.64
C GLY A 25 -0.13 -34.17 -56.08
N ILE A 26 -1.13 -33.51 -56.73
CA ILE A 26 -2.27 -34.12 -57.50
C ILE A 26 -3.37 -34.76 -56.60
N SER A 27 -4.68 -34.55 -56.77
CA SER A 27 -5.56 -33.61 -57.53
C SER A 27 -6.93 -33.51 -56.80
N SER A 28 -7.91 -32.63 -57.10
CA SER A 28 -8.17 -31.60 -58.13
C SER A 28 -9.05 -30.47 -57.50
N GLY A 29 -9.68 -29.46 -58.15
CA GLY A 29 -9.75 -29.03 -59.56
C GLY A 29 -10.95 -28.08 -59.83
N ARG A 30 -10.73 -26.97 -60.57
CA ARG A 30 -11.70 -25.89 -60.98
C ARG A 30 -12.25 -25.03 -59.81
N ALA A 31 -12.07 -23.70 -59.69
CA ALA A 31 -11.87 -22.54 -60.61
C ALA A 31 -13.18 -22.06 -61.29
N VAL A 32 -13.47 -20.77 -61.59
CA VAL A 32 -12.69 -19.51 -61.83
C VAL A 32 -13.55 -18.29 -61.36
N THR A 33 -13.11 -17.17 -60.75
CA THR A 33 -12.41 -15.92 -61.22
C THR A 33 -11.80 -15.18 -59.99
N ALA A 34 -10.63 -14.50 -59.99
CA ALA A 34 -10.13 -13.35 -60.76
C ALA A 34 -10.80 -11.98 -60.41
N ARG A 35 -10.10 -10.85 -60.13
CA ARG A 35 -8.65 -10.53 -60.28
C ARG A 35 -8.20 -9.23 -59.54
N SER A 36 -7.10 -9.27 -58.76
CA SER A 36 -5.99 -8.25 -58.65
C SER A 36 -6.28 -6.77 -58.19
N VAL A 37 -5.34 -5.88 -57.79
CA VAL A 37 -3.86 -5.74 -57.94
C VAL A 37 -3.15 -5.14 -56.68
N ARG A 38 -1.99 -5.74 -56.32
CA ARG A 38 -0.75 -5.28 -55.63
C ARG A 38 -0.64 -3.95 -54.83
N PHE A 39 0.09 -4.04 -53.70
CA PHE A 39 0.99 -3.03 -53.14
C PHE A 39 2.38 -3.02 -53.82
N PRO A 40 3.15 -1.91 -53.77
CA PRO A 40 4.61 -1.88 -53.73
C PRO A 40 5.16 -1.53 -52.33
N SER A 41 6.46 -1.69 -52.08
CA SER A 41 7.12 -1.46 -50.77
C SER A 41 8.46 -0.73 -50.86
N ALA A 42 8.84 -0.06 -49.76
CA ALA A 42 10.19 0.40 -49.35
C ALA A 42 11.05 1.18 -50.38
N SER A 43 11.51 2.41 -50.12
CA SER A 43 12.54 2.69 -49.10
C SER A 43 13.08 4.13 -49.19
N ASN A 44 13.85 4.53 -48.15
CA ASN A 44 14.98 5.47 -48.19
C ASN A 44 14.81 7.01 -48.32
N TRP A 45 15.37 7.68 -47.29
CA TRP A 45 16.25 8.87 -47.31
C TRP A 45 15.73 10.31 -47.21
N THR A 46 16.00 10.88 -46.03
CA THR A 46 16.59 12.22 -45.74
C THR A 46 15.87 13.55 -46.07
N ARG A 47 15.53 14.23 -44.96
CA ARG A 47 15.74 15.67 -44.66
C ARG A 47 14.79 16.75 -45.23
N THR A 48 14.74 17.83 -44.44
CA THR A 48 14.35 19.22 -44.77
C THR A 48 12.92 19.51 -45.24
N ALA A 49 12.10 19.93 -44.27
CA ALA A 49 11.17 21.06 -44.38
C ALA A 49 11.94 22.36 -44.80
N PRO A 50 11.31 23.50 -45.20
CA PRO A 50 10.01 24.00 -44.68
C PRO A 50 9.13 24.83 -45.66
N ARG A 51 8.14 25.54 -45.09
CA ARG A 51 7.35 26.66 -45.66
C ARG A 51 6.30 26.28 -46.72
N LEU A 52 5.25 27.05 -46.97
CA LEU A 52 4.36 27.96 -46.18
C LEU A 52 3.33 28.50 -47.22
N ARG A 53 2.17 29.02 -46.79
CA ARG A 53 1.13 29.64 -47.65
C ARG A 53 0.37 28.66 -48.56
N SER A 54 -0.83 28.94 -49.08
CA SER A 54 -1.95 29.79 -48.60
C SER A 54 -3.15 29.63 -49.55
N ALA A 55 -4.37 29.86 -49.04
CA ALA A 55 -5.58 30.17 -49.83
C ALA A 55 -6.10 29.05 -50.78
N ALA A 56 -7.34 29.07 -51.27
CA ALA A 56 -8.62 29.59 -50.72
C ALA A 56 -9.78 29.11 -51.63
N ARG A 57 -11.03 29.24 -51.13
CA ARG A 57 -12.31 29.02 -51.86
C ARG A 57 -12.59 27.54 -52.22
N GLY A 58 -13.83 27.11 -52.39
CA GLY A 58 -15.12 27.80 -52.14
C GLY A 58 -16.29 27.04 -52.80
N GLY A 59 -17.51 27.28 -52.32
CA GLY A 59 -18.76 26.67 -52.81
C GLY A 59 -19.04 25.25 -52.28
N ASP A 60 -20.29 24.77 -52.26
CA ASP A 60 -21.55 25.48 -52.54
C ASP A 60 -22.79 24.77 -51.96
N ASN A 61 -23.90 25.52 -51.93
CA ASN A 61 -25.31 25.17 -51.69
C ASN A 61 -25.76 24.83 -50.23
N ASP A 62 -26.76 25.48 -49.59
CA ASP A 62 -28.21 25.76 -49.87
C ASP A 62 -29.11 24.67 -49.21
N ILE A 63 -30.33 24.85 -48.65
CA ILE A 63 -31.50 25.70 -48.99
C ILE A 63 -32.37 26.04 -47.73
N THR A 64 -32.80 27.32 -47.54
CA THR A 64 -33.95 27.81 -46.68
C THR A 64 -33.90 27.62 -45.13
N ARG A 65 -34.61 28.32 -44.20
CA ARG A 65 -35.45 29.56 -44.10
C ARG A 65 -35.80 29.81 -42.59
N GLU A 66 -36.27 30.97 -42.07
CA GLU A 66 -36.28 32.39 -42.48
C GLU A 66 -36.49 33.34 -41.25
N LEU A 67 -35.99 34.58 -41.35
CA LEU A 67 -36.33 35.86 -40.67
C LEU A 67 -37.23 35.95 -39.40
N ARG A 68 -36.71 36.64 -38.37
CA ARG A 68 -37.11 38.03 -38.02
C ARG A 68 -36.06 38.76 -37.14
N CYS A 69 -36.09 40.10 -37.12
CA CYS A 69 -35.01 40.96 -36.60
C CYS A 69 -35.50 42.01 -35.57
N SER A 70 -34.61 42.40 -34.65
CA SER A 70 -34.24 43.78 -34.25
C SER A 70 -33.02 43.67 -33.30
N GLU A 71 -31.87 44.34 -33.52
CA GLU A 71 -31.61 45.80 -33.40
C GLU A 71 -31.82 46.32 -31.97
N ASN A 72 -30.90 47.02 -31.28
CA ASN A 72 -29.52 47.53 -31.51
C ASN A 72 -28.80 47.59 -30.13
N GLY A 73 -27.50 47.86 -29.92
CA GLY A 73 -26.35 48.12 -30.80
C GLY A 73 -25.22 48.84 -30.01
N CYS A 74 -23.95 48.61 -30.37
CA CYS A 74 -22.72 49.38 -29.97
C CYS A 74 -22.27 49.47 -28.48
N GLY A 75 -20.99 49.16 -28.22
CA GLY A 75 -20.16 49.79 -27.17
C GLY A 75 -19.27 50.88 -27.79
N PRO A 76 -18.00 51.09 -27.39
CA PRO A 76 -17.27 50.60 -26.22
C PRO A 76 -16.50 51.73 -25.45
N GLY A 77 -15.75 51.40 -24.39
CA GLY A 77 -14.79 52.34 -23.78
C GLY A 77 -14.37 51.97 -22.35
N GLY A 78 -13.16 52.34 -21.92
CA GLY A 78 -12.66 52.11 -20.57
C GLY A 78 -11.75 53.24 -20.07
N TRP A 79 -10.82 52.93 -19.16
CA TRP A 79 -9.79 53.78 -18.51
C TRP A 79 -10.07 54.30 -17.08
N LEU A 80 -9.59 53.50 -16.10
CA LEU A 80 -8.54 53.85 -15.11
C LEU A 80 -8.79 54.87 -13.95
N VAL A 81 -8.18 54.54 -12.80
CA VAL A 81 -7.74 55.38 -11.63
C VAL A 81 -8.49 55.23 -10.28
N ARG A 82 -7.74 54.63 -9.35
CA ARG A 82 -7.64 54.70 -7.86
C ARG A 82 -8.50 55.69 -7.01
N SER A 83 -8.76 55.24 -5.76
CA SER A 83 -8.64 55.95 -4.45
C SER A 83 -9.56 57.14 -4.12
N ALA A 84 -9.87 57.48 -2.85
CA ALA A 84 -9.86 56.80 -1.53
C ALA A 84 -10.52 57.73 -0.47
N THR A 85 -10.74 57.25 0.78
CA THR A 85 -11.22 58.01 1.98
C THR A 85 -12.62 58.65 1.84
N GLY A 86 -13.51 58.72 2.84
CA GLY A 86 -13.41 59.10 4.26
C GLY A 86 -14.25 60.39 4.43
N SER A 87 -15.02 60.67 5.49
CA SER A 87 -15.06 60.19 6.88
C SER A 87 -16.44 60.43 7.56
N ALA A 88 -16.56 60.17 8.86
CA ALA A 88 -17.64 60.61 9.78
C ALA A 88 -17.49 62.14 10.15
N PRO A 89 -18.19 62.80 11.12
CA PRO A 89 -18.99 62.26 12.26
C PRO A 89 -20.18 63.07 12.90
N GLN A 90 -20.88 62.41 13.86
CA GLN A 90 -21.39 62.89 15.18
C GLN A 90 -22.62 63.84 15.38
N ARG A 91 -23.22 63.67 16.60
CA ARG A 91 -24.16 64.55 17.39
C ARG A 91 -25.65 64.63 16.95
N SER A 92 -26.65 64.91 17.81
CA SER A 92 -26.95 64.68 19.27
C SER A 92 -28.33 65.31 19.63
N VAL A 93 -28.93 65.01 20.81
CA VAL A 93 -30.21 65.56 21.39
C VAL A 93 -31.50 64.90 20.82
N ILE A 94 -32.63 64.58 21.50
CA ILE A 94 -33.22 64.66 22.88
C ILE A 94 -34.58 65.45 22.93
N ASP A 95 -35.49 65.09 23.88
CA ASP A 95 -36.84 65.64 24.21
C ASP A 95 -38.00 65.41 23.19
N GLU A 96 -39.30 65.29 23.53
CA GLU A 96 -40.04 65.09 24.82
C GLU A 96 -41.44 64.42 24.56
N ASN A 97 -42.30 64.21 25.58
CA ASN A 97 -43.63 63.53 25.51
C ASN A 97 -44.68 64.14 26.49
N PRO A 98 -45.99 64.23 26.14
CA PRO A 98 -47.03 63.81 27.10
C PRO A 98 -48.41 63.29 26.55
N ASN A 99 -49.27 62.84 27.50
CA ASN A 99 -50.67 62.29 27.42
C ASN A 99 -50.76 60.74 27.31
N GLY A 100 -51.61 59.97 28.01
CA GLY A 100 -52.77 60.18 28.91
C GLY A 100 -53.98 59.33 28.42
N VAL A 101 -54.81 58.54 29.16
CA VAL A 101 -55.34 58.57 30.55
C VAL A 101 -56.19 57.28 30.85
N LEU A 102 -56.20 56.72 32.10
CA LEU A 102 -57.17 55.73 32.72
C LEU A 102 -57.35 54.31 32.09
N SER A 103 -57.81 53.21 32.76
CA SER A 103 -58.07 52.87 34.19
C SER A 103 -58.29 51.34 34.49
N ASP A 104 -57.83 50.88 35.67
CA ASP A 104 -58.42 49.90 36.63
C ASP A 104 -58.72 48.40 36.27
N ARG A 105 -58.32 47.50 37.20
CA ARG A 105 -58.78 46.11 37.55
C ARG A 105 -58.19 44.82 36.90
N ASP A 106 -57.67 44.00 37.80
CA ASP A 106 -57.40 42.54 37.76
C ASP A 106 -58.69 41.67 37.94
N PRO A 107 -58.66 40.30 37.82
CA PRO A 107 -57.53 39.39 37.53
C PRO A 107 -57.77 38.31 36.43
N CYS A 108 -56.73 37.49 36.22
CA CYS A 108 -56.72 36.09 35.69
C CYS A 108 -56.65 35.82 34.16
N CYS A 109 -55.84 34.79 33.85
CA CYS A 109 -55.84 33.93 32.65
C CYS A 109 -55.47 34.51 31.26
N ALA A 110 -54.16 34.67 31.01
CA ALA A 110 -53.54 34.39 29.70
C ALA A 110 -52.03 34.11 29.84
N SER A 111 -51.44 33.26 28.99
CA SER A 111 -50.01 32.92 29.03
C SER A 111 -49.37 32.92 27.64
N ALA A 112 -48.65 33.98 27.25
CA ALA A 112 -47.88 34.04 26.00
C ALA A 112 -46.76 35.10 25.96
N VAL A 113 -45.53 34.65 25.68
CA VAL A 113 -44.53 35.23 24.75
C VAL A 113 -43.78 36.56 25.09
N SER A 114 -42.45 36.50 24.91
CA SER A 114 -41.44 37.59 24.78
C SER A 114 -41.18 38.48 26.01
N GLY A 115 -39.98 39.03 26.21
CA GLY A 115 -38.66 38.85 25.55
C GLY A 115 -37.63 39.75 26.26
N SER A 116 -36.55 39.26 26.87
CA SER A 116 -35.32 38.71 26.26
C SER A 116 -34.38 39.78 25.69
N GLU A 117 -33.35 40.14 26.45
CA GLU A 117 -32.05 40.56 25.89
C GLU A 117 -30.93 40.09 26.83
N ASN A 118 -29.99 39.31 26.30
CA ASN A 118 -28.85 38.74 27.02
C ASN A 118 -27.84 38.24 25.98
N GLU A 119 -26.88 39.08 25.58
CA GLU A 119 -25.98 38.80 24.47
C GLU A 119 -24.88 37.79 24.84
N ALA A 120 -24.70 36.77 23.98
CA ALA A 120 -23.53 35.89 23.99
C ALA A 120 -23.10 35.63 22.53
N PRO A 121 -21.79 35.67 22.20
CA PRO A 121 -21.33 35.74 20.82
C PRO A 121 -21.59 34.45 20.03
N ASN A 122 -22.24 34.61 18.88
CA ASN A 122 -22.65 33.54 17.99
C ASN A 122 -21.47 32.96 17.17
N ARG A 123 -20.98 31.77 17.53
CA ARG A 123 -20.10 30.97 16.65
C ARG A 123 -20.92 29.95 15.87
N GLN A 124 -21.12 30.22 14.58
CA GLN A 124 -21.58 29.23 13.62
C GLN A 124 -20.49 28.17 13.42
N MET A 125 -20.87 26.89 13.51
CA MET A 125 -19.96 25.75 13.30
C MET A 125 -19.72 25.56 11.78
N THR A 126 -18.85 26.40 11.22
CA THR A 126 -18.57 26.41 9.77
C THR A 126 -17.84 25.15 9.31
N THR A 127 -17.94 24.84 8.02
CA THR A 127 -17.30 23.69 7.35
C THR A 127 -15.77 23.65 7.48
N ASN A 128 -15.14 24.73 7.94
CA ASN A 128 -13.69 24.78 8.18
C ASN A 128 -13.24 23.95 9.39
N GLU A 129 -14.04 23.79 10.46
CA GLU A 129 -13.55 23.14 11.70
C GLU A 129 -13.05 21.70 11.47
N GLY A 130 -13.67 20.96 10.54
CA GLY A 130 -13.17 19.65 10.12
C GLY A 130 -11.83 19.73 9.38
N ALA A 131 -11.70 20.66 8.43
CA ALA A 131 -10.47 20.88 7.66
C ALA A 131 -9.31 21.39 8.55
N ASP A 132 -9.62 22.25 9.51
CA ASP A 132 -8.66 22.76 10.50
C ASP A 132 -8.23 21.66 11.46
N THR A 133 -9.15 20.83 11.97
CA THR A 133 -8.80 19.64 12.78
C THR A 133 -7.88 18.68 11.99
N ILE A 134 -8.14 18.44 10.71
CA ILE A 134 -7.28 17.61 9.84
C ILE A 134 -5.89 18.27 9.65
N ASN A 135 -5.84 19.59 9.45
CA ASN A 135 -4.58 20.33 9.31
C ASN A 135 -3.80 20.42 10.63
N GLU A 136 -4.48 20.43 11.78
CA GLU A 136 -3.89 20.47 13.11
C GLU A 136 -3.39 19.11 13.56
N VAL A 137 -4.13 18.02 13.28
CA VAL A 137 -3.61 16.65 13.39
C VAL A 137 -2.40 16.47 12.46
N ARG A 138 -2.47 16.92 11.21
CA ARG A 138 -1.34 16.86 10.26
C ARG A 138 -0.14 17.69 10.73
N ARG A 139 -0.34 18.88 11.31
CA ARG A 139 0.72 19.66 11.96
C ARG A 139 1.30 18.93 13.15
N THR A 140 0.47 18.38 14.02
CA THR A 140 0.89 17.65 15.23
C THR A 140 1.68 16.39 14.86
N VAL A 141 1.25 15.66 13.82
CA VAL A 141 1.96 14.50 13.24
C VAL A 141 3.31 14.92 12.64
N LEU A 142 3.32 15.95 11.79
CA LEU A 142 4.57 16.44 11.18
C LEU A 142 5.53 17.00 12.23
N LEU A 143 5.02 17.67 13.26
CA LEU A 143 5.80 18.16 14.40
C LEU A 143 6.28 17.02 15.29
N ALA A 144 5.49 15.97 15.52
CA ALA A 144 5.91 14.79 16.29
C ALA A 144 6.98 13.99 15.54
N MET A 145 6.81 13.75 14.23
CA MET A 145 7.82 13.08 13.41
C MET A 145 9.08 13.95 13.24
N ALA A 146 8.93 15.26 13.02
CA ALA A 146 10.06 16.18 13.01
C ALA A 146 10.74 16.27 14.38
N LEU A 147 10.01 16.21 15.49
CA LEU A 147 10.57 16.18 16.84
C LEU A 147 11.31 14.87 17.10
N VAL A 148 10.79 13.72 16.67
CA VAL A 148 11.51 12.44 16.74
C VAL A 148 12.79 12.49 15.91
N VAL A 149 12.73 12.98 14.66
CA VAL A 149 13.92 13.16 13.81
C VAL A 149 14.91 14.16 14.42
N VAL A 150 14.44 15.29 14.95
CA VAL A 150 15.29 16.32 15.59
C VAL A 150 15.86 15.84 16.92
N LEU A 151 15.15 15.01 17.70
CA LEU A 151 15.69 14.39 18.91
C LEU A 151 16.75 13.35 18.57
N LEU A 152 16.49 12.47 17.60
CA LEU A 152 17.48 11.50 17.08
C LEU A 152 18.73 12.21 16.55
N VAL A 153 18.56 13.27 15.75
CA VAL A 153 19.67 14.08 15.24
C VAL A 153 20.38 14.85 16.35
N ARG A 154 19.68 15.53 17.25
CA ARG A 154 20.29 16.36 18.32
C ARG A 154 21.02 15.52 19.37
N HIS A 155 20.46 14.38 19.76
CA HIS A 155 21.13 13.42 20.63
C HIS A 155 22.39 12.85 19.95
N SER A 156 22.36 12.67 18.63
CA SER A 156 23.52 12.23 17.85
C SER A 156 24.56 13.31 17.58
N VAL A 157 24.17 14.59 17.50
CA VAL A 157 25.10 15.72 17.35
C VAL A 157 25.93 15.89 18.62
N HIS A 158 25.32 15.89 19.82
CA HIS A 158 26.09 15.89 21.07
C HIS A 158 26.96 14.62 21.26
N ALA A 159 26.61 13.49 20.64
CA ALA A 159 27.46 12.30 20.60
C ALA A 159 28.59 12.38 19.55
N SER A 160 28.53 13.34 18.61
CA SER A 160 29.48 13.54 17.52
C SER A 160 30.37 14.78 17.71
N GLU A 161 29.99 15.73 18.56
CA GLU A 161 30.75 16.95 18.84
C GLU A 161 32.03 16.68 19.66
N GLY A 162 32.24 15.45 20.14
CA GLY A 162 33.49 15.01 20.76
C GLY A 162 34.68 14.91 19.80
N ASP A 163 34.47 14.89 18.48
CA ASP A 163 35.55 14.77 17.49
C ASP A 163 35.19 15.55 16.20
N THR A 164 35.78 16.74 15.98
CA THR A 164 35.41 17.62 14.87
C THR A 164 36.59 18.24 14.11
N ALA A 165 36.59 18.05 12.78
CA ALA A 165 37.35 18.84 11.82
C ALA A 165 36.56 18.94 10.49
N PRO A 166 36.23 20.16 9.98
CA PRO A 166 35.30 20.29 8.86
C PRO A 166 35.98 20.23 7.48
N HIS A 167 35.65 19.22 6.68
CA HIS A 167 36.06 19.16 5.28
C HIS A 167 35.14 20.01 4.37
N ARG A 168 35.68 21.13 3.87
CA ARG A 168 35.01 21.94 2.83
C ARG A 168 34.92 21.18 1.50
N LEU A 169 33.74 21.21 0.88
CA LEU A 169 33.56 20.81 -0.52
C LEU A 169 34.24 21.84 -1.44
N VAL A 170 35.20 21.39 -2.26
CA VAL A 170 35.81 22.20 -3.32
C VAL A 170 35.28 21.71 -4.66
N PRO A 171 34.55 22.53 -5.44
CA PRO A 171 34.14 22.17 -6.79
C PRO A 171 35.33 22.29 -7.76
N GLN A 172 35.53 21.29 -8.63
CA GLN A 172 36.36 21.44 -9.82
C GLN A 172 35.52 21.28 -11.08
N SER A 173 35.85 22.09 -12.09
CA SER A 173 35.00 22.41 -13.23
C SER A 173 35.04 21.36 -14.35
N ALA A 174 33.98 21.34 -15.15
CA ALA A 174 33.82 20.38 -16.22
C ALA A 174 34.83 20.60 -17.38
N ARG A 175 35.55 19.53 -17.73
CA ARG A 175 35.90 19.17 -19.12
C ARG A 175 35.63 17.67 -19.28
N GLY A 176 34.82 17.31 -20.28
CA GLY A 176 34.35 15.93 -20.45
C GLY A 176 35.13 15.12 -21.48
N VAL A 177 34.95 13.80 -21.43
CA VAL A 177 35.26 12.84 -22.51
C VAL A 177 34.12 11.82 -22.58
N ARG A 178 33.89 11.24 -23.77
CA ARG A 178 32.88 10.20 -24.00
C ARG A 178 33.50 8.80 -23.88
N GLY A 179 32.80 7.90 -23.19
CA GLY A 179 32.83 6.45 -23.46
C GLY A 179 34.07 5.68 -22.97
N ALA A 180 33.97 4.36 -23.14
CA ALA A 180 34.89 3.31 -22.67
C ALA A 180 35.04 3.19 -21.13
N ALA A 181 35.10 1.95 -20.66
CA ALA A 181 35.49 1.60 -19.30
C ALA A 181 36.95 1.12 -19.28
N ALA A 182 37.64 1.30 -18.15
CA ALA A 182 39.11 1.17 -18.00
C ALA A 182 39.87 2.30 -18.75
N PRO A 183 41.12 2.66 -18.37
CA PRO A 183 42.15 1.83 -17.74
C PRO A 183 42.30 2.00 -16.22
N TYR A 184 42.88 0.97 -15.59
CA TYR A 184 43.49 1.08 -14.25
C TYR A 184 44.80 1.86 -14.35
N ALA A 185 44.95 2.92 -13.56
CA ALA A 185 46.22 3.66 -13.44
C ALA A 185 47.18 2.94 -12.47
N SER A 186 47.92 1.95 -12.95
CA SER A 186 49.01 1.32 -12.19
C SER A 186 50.19 2.28 -12.05
N THR A 187 50.49 2.73 -10.83
CA THR A 187 51.74 3.47 -10.55
C THR A 187 52.89 2.47 -10.37
N ASP A 188 53.98 2.68 -11.10
CA ASP A 188 55.02 1.67 -11.33
C ASP A 188 56.20 1.76 -10.34
N ILE A 189 56.49 0.66 -9.61
CA ILE A 189 57.77 0.42 -8.92
C ILE A 189 58.12 -1.07 -9.02
N ARG A 190 59.40 -1.35 -9.36
CA ARG A 190 59.97 -2.67 -9.68
C ARG A 190 59.94 -3.71 -8.54
N SER A 191 60.24 -4.94 -8.95
CA SER A 191 60.57 -6.18 -8.21
C SER A 191 59.46 -6.95 -7.48
N GLY A 192 59.23 -8.19 -7.93
CA GLY A 192 59.01 -9.39 -7.11
C GLY A 192 57.81 -9.48 -6.15
N LYS A 193 56.83 -8.57 -6.23
CA LYS A 193 55.71 -8.51 -5.25
C LYS A 193 54.44 -9.14 -5.83
N ARG A 194 53.89 -10.12 -5.10
CA ARG A 194 52.50 -10.59 -5.32
C ARG A 194 51.55 -9.39 -5.20
N ARG A 195 50.62 -9.28 -6.15
CA ARG A 195 49.64 -8.19 -6.24
C ARG A 195 48.35 -8.60 -5.55
N PHE A 196 47.50 -7.63 -5.18
CA PHE A 196 46.21 -7.89 -4.56
C PHE A 196 45.11 -7.06 -5.25
N ARG A 197 43.96 -7.70 -5.47
CA ARG A 197 42.68 -7.08 -5.83
C ARG A 197 41.86 -6.90 -4.55
N LEU A 198 41.12 -5.80 -4.45
CA LEU A 198 40.23 -5.49 -3.34
C LEU A 198 38.82 -5.24 -3.89
N GLU A 199 37.86 -5.99 -3.36
CA GLU A 199 36.45 -5.87 -3.67
C GLU A 199 35.73 -5.31 -2.43
N LEU A 200 34.99 -4.22 -2.64
CA LEU A 200 34.31 -3.41 -1.62
C LEU A 200 32.83 -3.27 -1.98
N PRO A 201 31.94 -3.01 -0.99
CA PRO A 201 30.55 -2.63 -1.27
C PRO A 201 30.48 -1.33 -2.09
N THR A 202 29.40 -1.17 -2.85
CA THR A 202 29.15 0.01 -3.70
C THR A 202 29.17 1.32 -2.92
N VAL A 203 28.64 1.30 -1.69
CA VAL A 203 28.70 2.41 -0.73
C VAL A 203 29.32 1.91 0.58
N ILE A 204 30.26 2.69 1.10
CA ILE A 204 30.81 2.50 2.45
C ILE A 204 30.35 3.69 3.30
N LEU A 205 29.78 3.41 4.46
CA LEU A 205 29.32 4.41 5.41
C LEU A 205 30.34 4.59 6.54
N THR A 206 30.45 5.82 7.06
CA THR A 206 31.27 6.12 8.25
C THR A 206 30.58 5.55 9.49
N ASP A 207 31.33 4.83 10.31
CA ASP A 207 30.92 4.25 11.62
C ASP A 207 29.73 3.29 11.53
N VAL A 208 29.76 2.44 10.48
CA VAL A 208 28.78 1.39 10.20
C VAL A 208 29.54 0.16 9.67
N PRO A 209 29.18 -1.07 10.09
CA PRO A 209 29.78 -2.29 9.57
C PRO A 209 29.47 -2.51 8.08
N VAL A 210 30.46 -2.95 7.29
CA VAL A 210 30.33 -3.28 5.87
C VAL A 210 30.05 -4.77 5.66
N GLY A 211 29.00 -5.11 4.91
CA GLY A 211 28.52 -6.50 4.79
C GLY A 211 29.58 -7.50 4.33
N ARG A 212 30.37 -7.17 3.31
CA ARG A 212 31.50 -7.98 2.83
C ARG A 212 32.64 -7.11 2.29
N VAL A 213 33.88 -7.53 2.55
CA VAL A 213 35.10 -7.05 1.91
C VAL A 213 35.92 -8.27 1.52
N GLU A 214 36.35 -8.37 0.26
CA GLU A 214 37.21 -9.46 -0.21
C GLU A 214 38.56 -8.92 -0.70
N VAL A 215 39.65 -9.52 -0.22
CA VAL A 215 41.00 -9.26 -0.71
C VAL A 215 41.51 -10.53 -1.39
N GLN A 216 41.79 -10.45 -2.68
CA GLN A 216 42.23 -11.58 -3.51
C GLN A 216 43.68 -11.34 -3.95
N ALA A 217 44.57 -12.26 -3.59
CA ALA A 217 45.91 -12.32 -4.18
C ALA A 217 45.80 -12.64 -5.67
N ILE A 218 46.60 -11.97 -6.49
CA ILE A 218 46.63 -12.14 -7.93
C ILE A 218 48.07 -12.30 -8.44
N ASP A 219 48.22 -13.12 -9.47
CA ASP A 219 49.49 -13.42 -10.12
C ASP A 219 49.97 -12.26 -11.02
N GLU A 220 51.12 -12.44 -11.68
CA GLU A 220 51.69 -11.45 -12.60
C GLU A 220 50.82 -11.22 -13.86
N ARG A 221 49.86 -12.11 -14.13
CA ARG A 221 48.90 -12.04 -15.25
C ARG A 221 47.55 -11.45 -14.84
N GLY A 222 47.33 -11.17 -13.55
CA GLY A 222 46.08 -10.63 -13.00
C GLY A 222 45.00 -11.68 -12.68
N LEU A 223 45.35 -12.97 -12.75
CA LEU A 223 44.50 -14.11 -12.40
C LEU A 223 44.59 -14.41 -10.88
N PRO A 224 43.60 -15.07 -10.26
CA PRO A 224 43.64 -15.41 -8.84
C PRO A 224 44.82 -16.33 -8.48
N ASP A 225 45.65 -15.90 -7.52
CA ASP A 225 46.78 -16.68 -7.01
C ASP A 225 46.34 -17.55 -5.82
N GLU A 226 45.71 -18.69 -6.14
CA GLU A 226 45.23 -19.61 -5.10
C GLU A 226 46.36 -20.28 -4.29
N SER A 227 47.64 -20.09 -4.66
CA SER A 227 48.79 -20.59 -3.88
C SER A 227 49.08 -19.76 -2.61
N PHE A 228 48.49 -18.57 -2.48
CA PHE A 228 48.81 -17.67 -1.37
C PHE A 228 48.03 -17.99 -0.09
N HIS A 229 48.76 -18.45 0.93
CA HIS A 229 48.27 -18.77 2.28
C HIS A 229 48.88 -17.86 3.37
N GLY A 230 49.48 -16.73 2.96
CA GLY A 230 50.21 -15.83 3.86
C GLY A 230 49.32 -14.91 4.68
N ARG A 231 49.96 -14.11 5.53
CA ARG A 231 49.38 -12.87 6.09
C ARG A 231 49.89 -11.67 5.27
N ALA A 232 49.01 -10.71 5.03
CA ALA A 232 49.37 -9.37 4.58
C ALA A 232 48.95 -8.37 5.67
N LYS A 233 49.72 -7.30 5.84
CA LYS A 233 49.36 -6.21 6.76
C LYS A 233 48.39 -5.29 6.02
N ILE A 234 47.12 -5.34 6.40
CA ILE A 234 46.08 -4.49 5.81
C ILE A 234 45.79 -3.34 6.77
N THR A 235 45.82 -2.11 6.27
CA THR A 235 45.59 -0.88 7.03
C THR A 235 44.31 -0.22 6.52
N GLY A 236 43.46 0.23 7.44
CA GLY A 236 42.18 0.90 7.12
C GLY A 236 40.93 0.02 7.22
N ILE A 237 41.08 -1.27 7.53
CA ILE A 237 39.99 -2.20 7.87
C ILE A 237 40.22 -2.69 9.30
N VAL A 238 39.16 -2.72 10.11
CA VAL A 238 39.17 -3.22 11.49
C VAL A 238 38.04 -4.24 11.65
N ILE A 239 38.29 -5.34 12.37
CA ILE A 239 37.24 -6.24 12.85
C ILE A 239 37.00 -5.94 14.33
N LEU A 240 35.77 -5.58 14.69
CA LEU A 240 35.33 -5.47 16.07
C LEU A 240 34.42 -6.63 16.43
N GLN A 241 34.59 -7.19 17.63
CA GLN A 241 33.62 -8.07 18.25
C GLN A 241 33.62 -7.76 19.75
N ASP A 242 32.45 -7.63 20.37
CA ASP A 242 32.28 -7.29 21.79
C ASP A 242 33.05 -6.01 22.20
N GLY A 243 33.07 -5.01 21.29
CA GLY A 243 33.83 -3.77 21.45
C GLY A 243 35.36 -3.90 21.33
N ARG A 244 35.90 -5.10 21.09
CA ARG A 244 37.34 -5.39 21.03
C ARG A 244 37.80 -5.63 19.60
N MET A 245 38.97 -5.08 19.25
CA MET A 245 39.61 -5.36 17.96
C MET A 245 40.08 -6.81 17.88
N ARG A 246 39.65 -7.54 16.84
CA ARG A 246 40.20 -8.85 16.48
C ARG A 246 41.27 -8.71 15.39
N PRO A 247 42.33 -9.53 15.43
CA PRO A 247 43.31 -9.57 14.33
C PRO A 247 42.66 -10.10 13.05
N LEU A 248 43.09 -9.58 11.91
CA LEU A 248 42.63 -10.05 10.61
C LEU A 248 43.01 -11.53 10.39
N PRO A 249 42.12 -12.36 9.80
CA PRO A 249 42.45 -13.73 9.46
C PRO A 249 43.54 -13.82 8.37
N ALA A 250 44.14 -15.00 8.23
CA ALA A 250 45.09 -15.30 7.15
C ALA A 250 44.35 -15.62 5.84
N PHE A 251 45.03 -15.48 4.70
CA PHE A 251 44.46 -15.81 3.40
C PHE A 251 44.26 -17.33 3.25
N GLN A 252 43.11 -17.72 2.70
CA GLN A 252 42.77 -19.10 2.38
C GLN A 252 42.65 -19.22 0.85
N ARG A 253 43.51 -20.03 0.23
CA ARG A 253 43.55 -20.23 -1.24
C ARG A 253 43.55 -18.90 -2.01
N GLY A 254 44.47 -18.01 -1.65
CA GLY A 254 44.58 -16.69 -2.28
C GLY A 254 43.52 -15.67 -1.88
N ARG A 255 42.52 -16.01 -1.07
CA ARG A 255 41.42 -15.09 -0.71
C ARG A 255 41.32 -14.84 0.79
N LEU A 256 41.06 -13.59 1.14
CA LEU A 256 40.69 -13.13 2.47
C LEU A 256 39.30 -12.51 2.36
N VAL A 257 38.27 -13.29 2.72
CA VAL A 257 36.89 -12.81 2.78
C VAL A 257 36.59 -12.38 4.20
N LEU A 258 36.18 -11.12 4.37
CA LEU A 258 35.74 -10.54 5.63
C LEU A 258 34.26 -10.22 5.49
N THR A 259 33.40 -10.93 6.22
CA THR A 259 31.95 -10.67 6.27
C THR A 259 31.60 -10.08 7.63
N SER A 260 30.81 -9.00 7.64
CA SER A 260 30.19 -8.54 8.88
C SER A 260 29.00 -9.43 9.20
N ASP A 261 28.94 -9.91 10.44
CA ASP A 261 27.67 -10.27 11.04
C ASP A 261 27.08 -9.01 11.71
N LEU A 262 25.92 -8.56 11.23
CA LEU A 262 25.23 -7.38 11.77
C LEU A 262 24.55 -7.67 13.12
N ALA A 263 24.39 -8.95 13.48
CA ALA A 263 23.69 -9.42 14.67
C ALA A 263 24.57 -9.41 15.93
N ALA A 264 25.52 -10.35 16.02
CA ALA A 264 26.30 -10.60 17.23
C ALA A 264 27.75 -11.09 16.98
N GLY A 265 28.09 -11.45 15.75
CA GLY A 265 29.43 -11.88 15.35
C GLY A 265 30.42 -10.73 15.07
N PRO A 266 31.51 -11.02 14.34
CA PRO A 266 32.50 -10.02 13.99
C PRO A 266 31.94 -8.98 13.00
N LYS A 267 31.98 -7.70 13.40
CA LYS A 267 31.61 -6.54 12.58
C LYS A 267 32.88 -5.95 11.92
N VAL A 268 32.85 -5.76 10.60
CA VAL A 268 33.97 -5.25 9.79
C VAL A 268 33.74 -3.76 9.51
N TYR A 269 34.65 -2.88 9.91
CA TYR A 269 34.56 -1.43 9.70
C TYR A 269 35.70 -0.91 8.82
N VAL A 270 35.41 0.06 7.95
CA VAL A 270 36.41 0.73 7.10
C VAL A 270 36.75 2.09 7.72
N THR A 271 37.81 2.11 8.52
CA THR A 271 38.15 3.23 9.43
C THR A 271 39.00 4.32 8.78
N ALA A 272 39.68 4.03 7.66
CA ALA A 272 40.56 4.98 6.97
C ALA A 272 40.02 5.42 5.59
N PRO A 273 40.41 6.62 5.08
CA PRO A 273 40.06 7.08 3.73
C PRO A 273 40.88 6.43 2.61
N ARG A 274 41.83 5.53 2.95
CA ARG A 274 42.56 4.68 2.02
C ARG A 274 42.72 3.30 2.65
N ILE A 275 42.47 2.24 1.88
CA ILE A 275 42.81 0.87 2.29
C ILE A 275 44.14 0.51 1.63
N ARG A 276 45.10 0.10 2.46
CA ARG A 276 46.44 -0.28 2.02
C ARG A 276 46.75 -1.73 2.39
N VAL A 277 47.25 -2.49 1.42
CA VAL A 277 47.79 -3.85 1.62
C VAL A 277 49.31 -3.77 1.51
N GLU A 278 50.00 -4.24 2.56
CA GLU A 278 51.46 -4.33 2.63
C GLU A 278 51.88 -5.79 2.80
N HIS A 279 52.83 -6.25 1.98
CA HIS A 279 53.40 -7.59 2.04
C HIS A 279 54.93 -7.52 1.91
N SER A 280 55.66 -8.27 2.74
CA SER A 280 57.13 -8.30 2.79
C SER A 280 57.79 -6.91 2.83
N GLY A 281 57.21 -5.98 3.59
CA GLY A 281 57.72 -4.61 3.77
C GLY A 281 57.33 -3.61 2.67
N PHE A 282 56.62 -4.02 1.63
CA PHE A 282 56.22 -3.16 0.51
C PHE A 282 54.69 -3.04 0.38
N THR A 283 54.23 -1.85 0.03
CA THR A 283 52.84 -1.62 -0.39
C THR A 283 52.59 -2.29 -1.75
N SER A 284 51.59 -3.17 -1.81
CA SER A 284 51.16 -3.89 -3.02
C SER A 284 49.77 -3.46 -3.52
N LEU A 285 49.00 -2.76 -2.68
CA LEU A 285 47.77 -2.04 -3.05
C LEU A 285 47.59 -0.82 -2.13
N ASP A 286 47.15 0.31 -2.68
CA ASP A 286 46.76 1.52 -1.93
C ASP A 286 45.57 2.20 -2.64
N GLN A 287 44.36 1.88 -2.19
CA GLN A 287 43.11 2.28 -2.84
C GLN A 287 42.38 3.35 -2.01
N PRO A 288 42.08 4.54 -2.58
CA PRO A 288 41.27 5.54 -1.89
C PRO A 288 39.82 5.08 -1.77
N VAL A 289 39.23 5.29 -0.60
CA VAL A 289 37.85 4.91 -0.27
C VAL A 289 37.02 6.16 0.00
N ARG A 290 35.93 6.33 -0.76
CA ARG A 290 34.90 7.34 -0.44
C ARG A 290 33.98 6.75 0.62
N ARG A 291 33.89 7.41 1.77
CA ARG A 291 32.96 7.08 2.85
C ARG A 291 31.86 8.14 2.91
N LEU A 292 30.60 7.73 2.93
CA LEU A 292 29.45 8.62 3.06
C LEU A 292 28.97 8.65 4.52
N TRP A 293 28.30 9.74 4.92
CA TRP A 293 27.78 9.87 6.28
C TRP A 293 26.61 8.91 6.51
N ARG A 294 26.58 8.21 7.65
CA ARG A 294 25.54 7.22 7.98
C ARG A 294 24.09 7.74 7.83
N TRP A 295 23.84 9.00 8.17
CA TRP A 295 22.53 9.66 8.00
C TRP A 295 22.01 9.67 6.56
N LEU A 296 22.89 9.54 5.56
CA LEU A 296 22.55 9.66 4.15
C LEU A 296 21.84 8.41 3.60
N SER A 297 21.98 7.24 4.23
CA SER A 297 21.22 6.02 3.88
C SER A 297 19.83 5.95 4.51
N LEU A 298 19.59 6.68 5.60
CA LEU A 298 18.26 6.89 6.18
C LEU A 298 17.42 7.88 5.36
N LEU A 299 18.05 8.63 4.45
CA LEU A 299 17.39 9.72 3.74
C LEU A 299 16.30 9.23 2.78
N PRO A 300 16.44 8.13 2.01
CA PRO A 300 15.34 7.58 1.20
C PRO A 300 14.07 7.22 1.99
N PRO A 301 14.07 6.38 3.06
CA PRO A 301 12.82 6.07 3.78
C PRO A 301 12.24 7.29 4.51
N VAL A 302 13.07 8.21 5.02
CA VAL A 302 12.58 9.47 5.62
C VAL A 302 11.92 10.35 4.57
N VAL A 303 12.52 10.50 3.38
CA VAL A 303 11.93 11.23 2.24
C VAL A 303 10.62 10.58 1.81
N ALA A 304 10.55 9.25 1.72
CA ALA A 304 9.32 8.54 1.37
C ALA A 304 8.18 8.82 2.36
N ILE A 305 8.43 8.74 3.67
CA ILE A 305 7.41 9.01 4.70
C ILE A 305 7.02 10.49 4.72
N VAL A 306 7.99 11.41 4.76
CA VAL A 306 7.71 12.86 4.88
C VAL A 306 7.00 13.39 3.64
N LEU A 307 7.40 12.96 2.43
CA LEU A 307 6.73 13.39 1.20
C LEU A 307 5.37 12.71 1.00
N ALA A 308 5.18 11.47 1.45
CA ALA A 308 3.85 10.83 1.45
C ALA A 308 2.84 11.63 2.30
N VAL A 309 3.22 12.00 3.52
CA VAL A 309 2.40 12.79 4.46
C VAL A 309 2.24 14.25 4.01
N TRP A 310 3.25 14.83 3.35
CA TRP A 310 3.18 16.20 2.84
C TRP A 310 2.33 16.28 1.56
N TRP A 311 2.68 15.53 0.51
CA TRP A 311 2.02 15.58 -0.80
C TRP A 311 0.70 14.82 -0.88
N ARG A 312 0.30 14.08 0.16
CA ARG A 312 -0.90 13.21 0.18
C ARG A 312 -0.94 12.23 -1.00
N SER A 313 0.23 11.81 -1.48
CA SER A 313 0.39 10.99 -2.68
C SER A 313 1.69 10.20 -2.61
N VAL A 314 1.58 8.88 -2.58
CA VAL A 314 2.73 8.02 -2.21
C VAL A 314 3.54 7.55 -3.42
N LEU A 315 2.94 7.44 -4.61
CA LEU A 315 3.68 7.17 -5.85
C LEU A 315 4.81 8.18 -6.11
N PRO A 316 4.60 9.51 -6.10
CA PRO A 316 5.70 10.45 -6.29
C PRO A 316 6.67 10.47 -5.09
N ALA A 317 6.20 10.20 -3.87
CA ALA A 317 7.05 10.14 -2.68
C ALA A 317 8.03 8.95 -2.73
N LEU A 318 7.55 7.75 -3.07
CA LEU A 318 8.39 6.56 -3.29
C LEU A 318 9.36 6.79 -4.46
N LEU A 319 8.88 7.27 -5.62
CA LEU A 319 9.76 7.55 -6.76
C LEU A 319 10.85 8.57 -6.43
N THR A 320 10.53 9.61 -5.65
CA THR A 320 11.50 10.60 -5.17
C THR A 320 12.48 9.98 -4.18
N ALA A 321 12.04 9.10 -3.29
CA ALA A 321 12.92 8.38 -2.37
C ALA A 321 13.91 7.46 -3.09
N ILE A 322 13.45 6.66 -4.06
CA ILE A 322 14.31 5.85 -4.92
C ILE A 322 15.31 6.76 -5.64
N TRP A 323 14.85 7.85 -6.25
CA TRP A 323 15.73 8.78 -6.97
C TRP A 323 16.80 9.38 -6.06
N VAL A 324 16.43 9.87 -4.89
CA VAL A 324 17.39 10.48 -3.97
C VAL A 324 18.39 9.44 -3.46
N GLY A 325 17.97 8.21 -3.15
CA GLY A 325 18.90 7.12 -2.80
C GLY A 325 19.83 6.74 -3.95
N ALA A 326 19.31 6.65 -5.18
CA ALA A 326 20.10 6.43 -6.38
C ALA A 326 21.09 7.58 -6.66
N VAL A 327 20.77 8.83 -6.26
CA VAL A 327 21.70 9.97 -6.31
C VAL A 327 22.79 9.88 -5.23
N VAL A 328 22.48 9.34 -4.05
CA VAL A 328 23.48 9.04 -3.01
C VAL A 328 24.47 7.97 -3.50
N ILE A 329 23.96 6.87 -4.09
CA ILE A 329 24.77 5.81 -4.72
C ILE A 329 25.59 6.38 -5.90
N ALA A 330 25.02 7.28 -6.70
CA ALA A 330 25.71 7.99 -7.78
C ALA A 330 26.67 9.11 -7.29
N PHE A 331 27.07 9.11 -6.02
CA PHE A 331 27.96 10.10 -5.38
C PHE A 331 27.57 11.57 -5.64
N GLY A 332 26.27 11.86 -5.63
CA GLY A 332 25.70 13.20 -5.81
C GLY A 332 25.38 13.60 -7.25
N ASN A 333 25.50 12.71 -8.24
CA ASN A 333 25.16 13.02 -9.63
C ASN A 333 23.65 12.80 -9.91
N PRO A 334 22.84 13.86 -10.13
CA PRO A 334 21.39 13.75 -10.28
C PRO A 334 20.95 13.01 -11.55
N LEU A 335 21.69 13.16 -12.65
CA LEU A 335 21.37 12.54 -13.94
C LEU A 335 21.75 11.05 -13.95
N HIS A 336 22.87 10.69 -13.33
CA HIS A 336 23.25 9.29 -13.18
C HIS A 336 22.31 8.57 -12.20
N GLY A 337 21.97 9.20 -11.07
CA GLY A 337 20.97 8.68 -10.14
C GLY A 337 19.61 8.45 -10.81
N ALA A 338 19.14 9.37 -11.66
CA ALA A 338 17.91 9.18 -12.44
C ALA A 338 17.97 7.97 -13.40
N TRP A 339 19.13 7.70 -14.01
CA TRP A 339 19.32 6.49 -14.83
C TRP A 339 19.29 5.20 -14.00
N LEU A 340 19.97 5.18 -12.85
CA LEU A 340 19.96 4.04 -11.92
C LEU A 340 18.54 3.79 -11.36
N THR A 341 17.80 4.86 -11.03
CA THR A 341 16.40 4.82 -10.58
C THR A 341 15.54 4.01 -11.54
N VAL A 342 15.59 4.33 -12.84
CA VAL A 342 14.80 3.63 -13.85
C VAL A 342 15.34 2.24 -14.11
N LYS A 343 16.67 2.09 -14.30
CA LYS A 343 17.28 0.82 -14.70
C LYS A 343 17.21 -0.25 -13.60
N ASP A 344 17.73 0.05 -12.42
CA ASP A 344 18.07 -0.93 -11.39
C ASP A 344 17.02 -1.01 -10.27
N PHE A 345 16.36 0.10 -9.97
CA PHE A 345 15.41 0.19 -8.85
C PHE A 345 13.94 0.24 -9.29
N VAL A 346 13.64 0.18 -10.59
CA VAL A 346 12.26 0.08 -11.12
C VAL A 346 12.14 -1.00 -12.20
N VAL A 347 12.92 -0.92 -13.28
CA VAL A 347 12.83 -1.89 -14.38
C VAL A 347 13.42 -3.25 -13.99
N PHE A 348 14.61 -3.31 -13.38
CA PHE A 348 15.18 -4.58 -12.95
C PHE A 348 14.30 -5.27 -11.90
N GLN A 349 13.71 -4.54 -10.95
CA GLN A 349 12.77 -5.08 -9.95
C GLN A 349 11.53 -5.77 -10.57
N LEU A 350 11.16 -5.45 -11.81
CA LEU A 350 10.06 -6.07 -12.58
C LEU A 350 10.48 -7.30 -13.40
N PHE A 351 11.79 -7.49 -13.63
CA PHE A 351 12.35 -8.50 -14.55
C PHE A 351 13.51 -9.28 -13.93
N GLU A 352 13.68 -9.24 -12.61
CA GLU A 352 14.78 -9.88 -11.90
C GLU A 352 14.73 -11.41 -12.09
N PRO A 353 15.76 -12.03 -12.70
CA PRO A 353 15.73 -13.44 -13.09
C PRO A 353 16.02 -14.37 -11.90
N GLY A 354 15.08 -14.42 -10.95
CA GLY A 354 15.15 -15.28 -9.77
C GLY A 354 14.53 -16.67 -9.98
N GLU A 355 14.67 -17.52 -8.95
CA GLU A 355 13.82 -18.71 -8.78
C GLU A 355 12.35 -18.31 -8.81
N ALA A 356 11.50 -19.01 -9.58
CA ALA A 356 10.10 -18.64 -9.80
C ALA A 356 9.16 -18.91 -8.58
N GLU A 357 9.69 -18.82 -7.37
CA GLU A 357 8.95 -18.55 -6.13
C GLU A 357 9.27 -17.15 -5.57
N LYS A 358 10.48 -16.63 -5.80
CA LYS A 358 10.92 -15.25 -5.49
C LYS A 358 10.61 -14.25 -6.62
N ASP A 359 10.26 -14.72 -7.82
CA ASP A 359 9.96 -13.91 -9.02
C ASP A 359 8.81 -12.91 -8.80
N HIS A 360 9.15 -11.62 -8.78
CA HIS A 360 8.23 -10.50 -8.69
C HIS A 360 7.19 -10.44 -9.83
N ALA A 361 7.53 -10.89 -11.04
CA ALA A 361 6.60 -10.89 -12.18
C ALA A 361 5.44 -11.87 -11.97
N VAL A 362 5.65 -13.00 -11.27
CA VAL A 362 4.57 -13.91 -10.87
C VAL A 362 3.55 -13.19 -9.98
N ILE A 363 4.03 -12.37 -9.03
CA ILE A 363 3.20 -11.62 -8.08
C ILE A 363 2.35 -10.56 -8.80
N VAL A 364 2.96 -9.82 -9.74
CA VAL A 364 2.25 -8.87 -10.61
C VAL A 364 1.18 -9.57 -11.44
N LEU A 365 1.51 -10.70 -12.08
CA LEU A 365 0.60 -11.43 -12.96
C LEU A 365 -0.61 -12.02 -12.21
N PHE A 366 -0.43 -12.64 -11.05
CA PHE A 366 -1.57 -13.21 -10.31
C PHE A 366 -2.47 -12.12 -9.71
N THR A 367 -1.90 -10.98 -9.31
CA THR A 367 -2.65 -9.81 -8.87
C THR A 367 -3.50 -9.23 -10.02
N LEU A 368 -2.94 -9.13 -11.23
CA LEU A 368 -3.68 -8.72 -12.44
C LEU A 368 -4.83 -9.69 -12.76
N PHE A 369 -4.60 -11.01 -12.72
CA PHE A 369 -5.65 -12.00 -13.00
C PHE A 369 -6.75 -12.02 -11.93
N LEU A 370 -6.41 -11.74 -10.67
CA LEU A 370 -7.38 -11.63 -9.58
C LEU A 370 -8.27 -10.39 -9.73
N GLY A 371 -7.68 -9.23 -10.04
CA GLY A 371 -8.46 -8.04 -10.42
C GLY A 371 -9.34 -8.30 -11.66
N ALA A 372 -8.82 -9.02 -12.66
CA ALA A 372 -9.53 -9.35 -13.89
C ALA A 372 -10.75 -10.26 -13.67
N LEU A 373 -10.59 -11.31 -12.84
CA LEU A 373 -11.66 -12.16 -12.34
C LEU A 373 -12.79 -11.32 -11.72
N ILE A 374 -12.42 -10.39 -10.84
CA ILE A 374 -13.34 -9.60 -10.03
C ILE A 374 -14.05 -8.53 -10.89
N GLY A 375 -13.37 -7.95 -11.88
CA GLY A 375 -14.00 -7.09 -12.89
C GLY A 375 -15.09 -7.82 -13.71
N VAL A 376 -14.86 -9.08 -14.07
CA VAL A 376 -15.90 -9.91 -14.73
C VAL A 376 -17.06 -10.22 -13.78
N MET A 377 -16.79 -10.61 -12.53
CA MET A 377 -17.81 -10.93 -11.52
C MET A 377 -18.68 -9.72 -11.13
N ALA A 378 -18.10 -8.52 -11.06
CA ALA A 378 -18.83 -7.29 -10.80
C ALA A 378 -19.72 -6.91 -12.00
N ARG A 379 -19.18 -6.97 -13.22
CA ARG A 379 -19.90 -6.55 -14.44
C ARG A 379 -20.90 -7.57 -14.96
N SER A 380 -20.84 -8.85 -14.53
CA SER A 380 -21.88 -9.84 -14.83
C SER A 380 -23.15 -9.64 -13.99
N GLY A 381 -23.07 -8.88 -12.89
CA GLY A 381 -24.17 -8.66 -11.95
C GLY A 381 -24.45 -9.81 -10.97
N GLY A 382 -23.65 -10.89 -11.02
CA GLY A 382 -23.87 -12.09 -10.18
C GLY A 382 -23.77 -11.82 -8.68
N THR A 383 -22.87 -10.91 -8.30
CA THR A 383 -22.69 -10.42 -6.93
C THR A 383 -23.88 -9.59 -6.45
N GLY A 384 -24.39 -8.67 -7.28
CA GLY A 384 -25.58 -7.87 -6.98
C GLY A 384 -26.84 -8.73 -6.82
N GLU A 385 -27.03 -9.74 -7.67
CA GLU A 385 -28.16 -10.69 -7.55
C GLU A 385 -28.07 -11.55 -6.28
N LEU A 386 -26.86 -11.92 -5.82
CA LEU A 386 -26.65 -12.61 -4.55
C LEU A 386 -27.12 -11.77 -3.36
N VAL A 387 -26.66 -10.51 -3.27
CA VAL A 387 -27.06 -9.56 -2.23
C VAL A 387 -28.57 -9.29 -2.27
N ARG A 388 -29.16 -9.13 -3.47
CA ARG A 388 -30.60 -8.92 -3.68
C ARG A 388 -31.49 -10.12 -3.30
N ARG A 389 -30.94 -11.34 -3.28
CA ARG A 389 -31.66 -12.52 -2.75
C ARG A 389 -31.64 -12.54 -1.23
N LEU A 390 -30.47 -12.29 -0.64
CA LEU A 390 -30.28 -12.37 0.80
C LEU A 390 -30.97 -11.21 1.53
N SER A 391 -31.09 -10.04 0.90
CA SER A 391 -31.80 -8.86 1.43
C SER A 391 -33.30 -9.03 1.69
N ARG A 392 -33.91 -10.12 1.22
CA ARG A 392 -35.30 -10.47 1.52
C ARG A 392 -35.56 -10.72 3.01
N HIS A 393 -34.55 -11.18 3.75
CA HIS A 393 -34.66 -11.58 5.16
C HIS A 393 -34.51 -10.40 6.15
N ALA A 394 -34.18 -9.21 5.68
CA ALA A 394 -33.97 -8.01 6.50
C ALA A 394 -35.31 -7.34 6.88
N HIS A 395 -36.00 -7.93 7.86
CA HIS A 395 -37.33 -7.48 8.33
C HIS A 395 -37.30 -6.48 9.50
N THR A 396 -36.19 -6.36 10.24
CA THR A 396 -36.05 -5.46 11.40
C THR A 396 -34.74 -4.68 11.33
N ARG A 397 -34.61 -3.53 12.03
CA ARG A 397 -33.36 -2.72 12.08
C ARG A 397 -32.12 -3.58 12.30
N GLN A 398 -32.12 -4.32 13.40
CA GLN A 398 -31.07 -5.24 13.83
C GLN A 398 -30.76 -6.29 12.75
N ARG A 399 -31.78 -6.94 12.16
CA ARG A 399 -31.57 -7.92 11.07
C ARG A 399 -31.04 -7.28 9.79
N GLY A 400 -31.36 -6.01 9.52
CA GLY A 400 -30.78 -5.25 8.41
C GLY A 400 -29.29 -4.97 8.64
N GLN A 401 -28.92 -4.48 9.83
CA GLN A 401 -27.53 -4.21 10.19
C GLN A 401 -26.69 -5.50 10.20
N LEU A 402 -27.21 -6.58 10.81
CA LEU A 402 -26.56 -7.90 10.81
C LEU A 402 -26.43 -8.49 9.39
N LEU A 403 -27.44 -8.32 8.53
CA LEU A 403 -27.32 -8.70 7.13
C LEU A 403 -26.18 -7.95 6.44
N THR A 404 -26.05 -6.63 6.62
CA THR A 404 -24.93 -5.86 6.05
C THR A 404 -23.60 -6.45 6.49
N CYS A 405 -23.45 -6.81 7.77
CA CYS A 405 -22.23 -7.45 8.30
C CYS A 405 -21.95 -8.81 7.63
N VAL A 406 -22.97 -9.67 7.48
CA VAL A 406 -22.85 -10.96 6.77
C VAL A 406 -22.51 -10.75 5.30
N MET A 407 -23.09 -9.75 4.64
CA MET A 407 -22.81 -9.49 3.24
C MET A 407 -21.39 -9.01 3.03
N GLY A 408 -20.84 -8.19 3.93
CA GLY A 408 -19.42 -7.81 3.91
C GLY A 408 -18.49 -9.02 4.05
N LEU A 409 -18.79 -9.95 4.96
CA LEU A 409 -18.05 -11.21 5.07
C LEU A 409 -18.19 -12.13 3.84
N VAL A 410 -19.26 -12.00 3.04
CA VAL A 410 -19.47 -12.78 1.80
C VAL A 410 -18.81 -12.13 0.58
N VAL A 411 -18.73 -10.79 0.54
CA VAL A 411 -18.05 -10.02 -0.53
C VAL A 411 -16.62 -9.66 -0.08
N PHE A 412 -15.93 -10.62 0.54
CA PHE A 412 -14.58 -10.44 1.11
C PHE A 412 -13.45 -10.25 0.08
N PHE A 413 -13.69 -10.66 -1.17
CA PHE A 413 -12.64 -10.82 -2.18
C PHE A 413 -12.06 -9.49 -2.71
N ASP A 414 -12.79 -8.38 -2.60
CA ASP A 414 -12.34 -7.04 -3.01
C ASP A 414 -13.13 -5.95 -2.28
N ASP A 415 -12.43 -4.97 -1.73
CA ASP A 415 -12.96 -3.90 -0.91
C ASP A 415 -13.71 -2.83 -1.72
N TYR A 416 -13.24 -2.48 -2.93
CA TYR A 416 -13.96 -1.56 -3.82
C TYR A 416 -15.29 -2.16 -4.33
N ALA A 417 -15.30 -3.44 -4.68
CA ALA A 417 -16.51 -4.16 -5.04
C ALA A 417 -17.47 -4.28 -3.84
N ASN A 418 -16.97 -4.62 -2.66
CA ASN A 418 -17.76 -4.69 -1.43
C ASN A 418 -18.46 -3.35 -1.13
N THR A 419 -17.69 -2.26 -1.07
CA THR A 419 -18.22 -0.92 -0.75
C THR A 419 -19.27 -0.43 -1.75
N LEU A 420 -19.00 -0.54 -3.05
CA LEU A 420 -19.97 -0.19 -4.10
C LEU A 420 -21.23 -1.05 -4.10
N LEU A 421 -21.07 -2.38 -4.07
CA LEU A 421 -22.18 -3.32 -4.22
C LEU A 421 -23.09 -3.30 -2.99
N LEU A 422 -22.52 -3.28 -1.78
CA LEU A 422 -23.31 -3.28 -0.55
C LEU A 422 -23.95 -1.93 -0.27
N GLY A 423 -23.20 -0.83 -0.38
CA GLY A 423 -23.77 0.51 -0.22
C GLY A 423 -24.95 0.74 -1.18
N GLY A 424 -24.73 0.51 -2.48
CA GLY A 424 -25.76 0.72 -3.50
C GLY A 424 -26.95 -0.23 -3.41
N THR A 425 -26.74 -1.51 -3.08
CA THR A 425 -27.82 -2.52 -3.04
C THR A 425 -28.59 -2.53 -1.72
N LEU A 426 -27.95 -2.16 -0.61
CA LEU A 426 -28.57 -2.16 0.73
C LEU A 426 -29.11 -0.79 1.14
N ARG A 427 -28.77 0.32 0.46
CA ARG A 427 -29.38 1.64 0.71
C ARG A 427 -30.93 1.62 0.73
N PRO A 428 -31.65 0.96 -0.21
CA PRO A 428 -33.11 0.84 -0.11
C PRO A 428 -33.60 0.01 1.09
N VAL A 429 -32.77 -0.89 1.61
CA VAL A 429 -33.07 -1.70 2.81
C VAL A 429 -32.84 -0.87 4.08
N ALA A 430 -31.76 -0.09 4.12
CA ALA A 430 -31.47 0.85 5.20
C ALA A 430 -32.55 1.94 5.30
N ASP A 431 -32.88 2.59 4.17
CA ASP A 431 -33.94 3.61 4.09
C ASP A 431 -35.30 3.03 4.54
N ARG A 432 -35.67 1.81 4.08
CA ARG A 432 -36.90 1.11 4.52
C ARG A 432 -36.92 0.81 6.02
N LEU A 433 -35.77 0.42 6.59
CA LEU A 433 -35.63 0.08 8.01
C LEU A 433 -35.26 1.29 8.88
N ARG A 434 -35.20 2.50 8.31
CA ARG A 434 -34.79 3.75 8.97
C ARG A 434 -33.38 3.70 9.61
N ILE A 435 -32.49 2.87 9.09
CA ILE A 435 -31.07 2.85 9.46
C ILE A 435 -30.40 4.08 8.82
N SER A 436 -29.59 4.83 9.55
CA SER A 436 -28.90 6.00 8.98
C SER A 436 -27.94 5.58 7.88
N ARG A 437 -27.80 6.42 6.84
CA ARG A 437 -26.92 6.13 5.71
C ARG A 437 -25.45 6.22 6.10
N GLU A 438 -25.13 7.05 7.10
CA GLU A 438 -23.84 7.10 7.79
C GLU A 438 -23.51 5.77 8.49
N LYS A 439 -24.49 5.12 9.13
CA LYS A 439 -24.30 3.79 9.75
C LYS A 439 -24.24 2.69 8.70
N LEU A 440 -25.00 2.77 7.61
CA LEU A 440 -24.84 1.85 6.47
C LEU A 440 -23.40 1.93 5.94
N ALA A 441 -22.90 3.14 5.68
CA ALA A 441 -21.54 3.36 5.22
C ALA A 441 -20.51 2.78 6.20
N PHE A 442 -20.65 3.03 7.51
CA PHE A 442 -19.77 2.44 8.53
C PHE A 442 -19.77 0.89 8.50
N LEU A 443 -20.94 0.26 8.47
CA LEU A 443 -21.02 -1.22 8.46
C LEU A 443 -20.40 -1.81 7.18
N VAL A 444 -20.49 -1.10 6.06
CA VAL A 444 -19.93 -1.51 4.77
C VAL A 444 -18.41 -1.29 4.73
N ASP A 445 -17.92 -0.09 5.06
CA ASP A 445 -16.49 0.26 5.06
C ASP A 445 -15.69 -0.64 6.04
N SER A 446 -16.22 -0.79 7.26
CA SER A 446 -15.65 -1.66 8.30
C SER A 446 -15.75 -3.16 7.98
N THR A 447 -16.41 -3.58 6.90
CA THR A 447 -16.43 -4.98 6.42
C THR A 447 -15.88 -5.16 5.01
N ALA A 448 -15.21 -4.13 4.48
CA ALA A 448 -14.44 -4.18 3.24
C ALA A 448 -12.96 -4.48 3.55
N ALA A 449 -12.11 -3.45 3.62
CA ALA A 449 -10.67 -3.56 3.87
C ALA A 449 -10.26 -4.48 5.05
N PRO A 450 -10.94 -4.47 6.23
CA PRO A 450 -10.62 -5.37 7.33
C PRO A 450 -10.79 -6.86 6.99
N VAL A 451 -11.80 -7.19 6.17
CA VAL A 451 -12.06 -8.58 5.74
C VAL A 451 -11.12 -8.96 4.61
N SER A 452 -10.92 -8.09 3.63
CA SER A 452 -10.00 -8.35 2.51
C SER A 452 -8.55 -8.55 2.97
N GLY A 453 -8.07 -7.79 3.97
CA GLY A 453 -6.75 -8.03 4.58
C GLY A 453 -6.67 -9.28 5.49
N LEU A 454 -7.78 -9.73 6.10
CA LEU A 454 -7.79 -10.97 6.91
C LEU A 454 -8.00 -12.23 6.06
N ALA A 455 -8.54 -12.10 4.86
CA ALA A 455 -8.85 -13.22 3.98
C ALA A 455 -7.59 -13.81 3.34
N ILE A 456 -7.50 -15.15 3.35
CA ILE A 456 -6.45 -15.92 2.66
C ILE A 456 -6.55 -15.76 1.12
N ILE A 457 -7.69 -15.24 0.62
CA ILE A 457 -8.01 -15.04 -0.79
C ILE A 457 -8.73 -13.69 -0.94
N SER A 458 -8.03 -12.68 -1.43
CA SER A 458 -8.54 -11.31 -1.69
C SER A 458 -7.63 -10.57 -2.67
N THR A 459 -8.04 -9.43 -3.22
CA THR A 459 -7.15 -8.55 -4.01
C THR A 459 -5.90 -8.09 -3.26
N TRP A 460 -5.91 -8.14 -1.92
CA TRP A 460 -4.81 -7.67 -1.07
C TRP A 460 -3.69 -8.70 -0.94
N ILE A 461 -4.01 -10.01 -1.01
CA ILE A 461 -3.07 -11.11 -0.72
C ILE A 461 -1.77 -11.03 -1.55
N GLY A 462 -1.85 -10.62 -2.82
CA GLY A 462 -0.69 -10.51 -3.70
C GLY A 462 0.24 -9.36 -3.34
N PHE A 463 -0.34 -8.22 -2.95
CA PHE A 463 0.40 -7.07 -2.47
C PHE A 463 1.07 -7.37 -1.12
N GLU A 464 0.32 -7.92 -0.17
CA GLU A 464 0.81 -8.21 1.18
C GLU A 464 1.94 -9.27 1.16
N ILE A 465 1.80 -10.34 0.37
CA ILE A 465 2.86 -11.34 0.18
C ILE A 465 4.06 -10.75 -0.56
N GLY A 466 3.85 -9.93 -1.60
CA GLY A 466 4.95 -9.27 -2.33
C GLY A 466 5.77 -8.33 -1.44
N GLN A 467 5.12 -7.63 -0.51
CA GLN A 467 5.80 -6.80 0.48
C GLN A 467 6.55 -7.61 1.53
N ILE A 468 5.93 -8.68 2.08
CA ILE A 468 6.59 -9.57 3.05
C ILE A 468 7.80 -10.28 2.42
N SER A 469 7.68 -10.74 1.17
CA SER A 469 8.77 -11.42 0.45
C SER A 469 9.97 -10.49 0.23
N ALA A 470 9.77 -9.30 -0.33
CA ALA A 470 10.85 -8.35 -0.57
C ALA A 470 11.50 -7.86 0.74
N ALA A 471 10.70 -7.67 1.80
CA ALA A 471 11.18 -7.33 3.13
C ALA A 471 12.10 -8.42 3.73
N PHE A 472 11.79 -9.70 3.53
CA PHE A 472 12.62 -10.80 3.99
C PHE A 472 13.87 -11.03 3.13
N VAL A 473 13.79 -10.85 1.80
CA VAL A 473 14.96 -10.90 0.91
C VAL A 473 16.00 -9.85 1.31
N ASN A 474 15.57 -8.61 1.61
CA ASN A 474 16.45 -7.52 2.05
C ASN A 474 17.31 -7.89 3.29
N VAL A 475 16.70 -8.57 4.28
CA VAL A 475 17.37 -9.02 5.52
C VAL A 475 17.96 -10.45 5.44
N GLY A 476 17.96 -11.09 4.27
CA GLY A 476 18.48 -12.44 4.10
C GLY A 476 17.68 -13.57 4.79
N LEU A 477 16.41 -13.32 5.15
CA LEU A 477 15.53 -14.35 5.70
C LEU A 477 14.90 -15.20 4.58
N GLU A 478 15.24 -16.49 4.52
CA GLU A 478 14.54 -17.43 3.62
C GLU A 478 13.28 -17.97 4.30
N ALA A 479 12.11 -17.42 3.92
CA ALA A 479 10.82 -17.87 4.42
C ALA A 479 9.71 -17.73 3.38
N ASN A 480 8.77 -18.69 3.36
CA ASN A 480 7.59 -18.64 2.50
C ASN A 480 6.61 -17.56 3.00
N ALA A 481 6.52 -16.46 2.27
CA ALA A 481 5.77 -15.27 2.65
C ALA A 481 4.24 -15.51 2.81
N PHE A 482 3.67 -16.51 2.10
CA PHE A 482 2.27 -16.93 2.31
C PHE A 482 2.07 -17.58 3.69
N SER A 483 2.96 -18.50 4.08
CA SER A 483 2.90 -19.14 5.41
C SER A 483 3.06 -18.10 6.53
N VAL A 484 3.95 -17.12 6.35
CA VAL A 484 4.12 -16.01 7.29
C VAL A 484 2.87 -15.12 7.33
N PHE A 485 2.30 -14.72 6.19
CA PHE A 485 1.04 -13.97 6.13
C PHE A 485 -0.06 -14.66 6.98
N VAL A 486 -0.28 -15.97 6.78
CA VAL A 486 -1.27 -16.73 7.55
C VAL A 486 -0.98 -16.69 9.06
N ARG A 487 0.29 -16.71 9.47
CA ARG A 487 0.72 -16.60 10.87
C ARG A 487 0.60 -15.17 11.44
N THR A 488 0.53 -14.13 10.61
CA THR A 488 0.23 -12.76 11.07
C THR A 488 -1.25 -12.53 11.39
N ILE A 489 -2.18 -13.32 10.83
CA ILE A 489 -3.63 -13.12 10.98
C ILE A 489 -4.06 -12.94 12.45
N PRO A 490 -3.63 -13.78 13.43
CA PRO A 490 -3.99 -13.59 14.84
C PRO A 490 -3.46 -12.28 15.48
N TYR A 491 -2.41 -11.69 14.92
CA TYR A 491 -1.82 -10.42 15.39
C TYR A 491 -2.42 -9.17 14.71
N ARG A 492 -3.33 -9.32 13.73
CA ARG A 492 -4.03 -8.20 13.07
C ARG A 492 -5.17 -7.68 13.97
N PHE A 493 -4.86 -7.41 15.24
CA PHE A 493 -5.81 -7.11 16.32
C PHE A 493 -6.83 -6.04 15.94
N TYR A 494 -6.43 -4.92 15.33
CA TYR A 494 -7.40 -3.88 14.94
C TYR A 494 -8.46 -4.41 13.95
N ALA A 495 -8.08 -5.18 12.93
CA ALA A 495 -9.03 -5.72 11.96
C ALA A 495 -9.98 -6.74 12.60
N LEU A 496 -9.44 -7.64 13.45
CA LEU A 496 -10.24 -8.61 14.21
C LEU A 496 -11.23 -7.92 15.17
N TYR A 497 -10.74 -6.94 15.92
CA TYR A 497 -11.53 -6.18 16.89
C TYR A 497 -12.55 -5.26 16.23
N LEU A 498 -12.25 -4.70 15.05
CA LEU A 498 -13.22 -3.90 14.28
C LEU A 498 -14.39 -4.77 13.80
N LEU A 499 -14.11 -5.96 13.26
CA LEU A 499 -15.16 -6.89 12.84
C LEU A 499 -16.04 -7.32 14.03
N VAL A 500 -15.43 -7.67 15.17
CA VAL A 500 -16.20 -8.00 16.39
C VAL A 500 -17.02 -6.80 16.87
N PHE A 501 -16.47 -5.59 16.83
CA PHE A 501 -17.17 -4.36 17.21
C PHE A 501 -18.35 -4.04 16.27
N VAL A 502 -18.18 -4.19 14.96
CA VAL A 502 -19.24 -4.04 13.94
C VAL A 502 -20.40 -5.00 14.22
N TRP A 503 -20.09 -6.28 14.44
CA TRP A 503 -21.07 -7.30 14.80
C TRP A 503 -21.78 -6.99 16.12
N LEU A 504 -21.04 -6.51 17.12
CA LEU A 504 -21.57 -6.12 18.43
C LEU A 504 -22.52 -4.91 18.35
N ILE A 505 -22.19 -3.87 17.57
CA ILE A 505 -23.05 -2.71 17.32
C ILE A 505 -24.32 -3.14 16.55
N ALA A 506 -24.19 -3.96 15.50
CA ALA A 506 -25.32 -4.46 14.71
C ALA A 506 -26.23 -5.41 15.50
N ALA A 507 -25.67 -6.24 16.39
CA ALA A 507 -26.42 -7.18 17.23
C ALA A 507 -27.12 -6.47 18.39
N THR A 508 -26.49 -5.49 19.04
CA THR A 508 -27.06 -4.83 20.22
C THR A 508 -27.96 -3.64 19.89
N GLY A 509 -27.83 -3.04 18.70
CA GLY A 509 -28.53 -1.79 18.34
C GLY A 509 -28.13 -0.60 19.23
N ARG A 510 -27.01 -0.71 19.94
CA ARG A 510 -26.50 0.32 20.85
C ARG A 510 -25.46 1.16 20.14
N ASP A 511 -25.71 2.45 20.06
CA ASP A 511 -24.79 3.42 19.46
C ASP A 511 -24.33 4.46 20.48
N TYR A 512 -23.21 5.12 20.20
CA TYR A 512 -22.69 6.23 21.00
C TYR A 512 -22.12 7.35 20.12
N GLY A 513 -21.72 8.46 20.73
CA GLY A 513 -21.13 9.60 20.02
C GLY A 513 -22.03 10.20 18.93
N PRO A 514 -21.46 10.67 17.82
CA PRO A 514 -22.22 11.21 16.68
C PRO A 514 -23.09 10.16 15.97
N MET A 515 -22.68 8.88 15.93
CA MET A 515 -23.44 7.82 15.28
C MET A 515 -24.83 7.62 15.93
N LEU A 516 -24.91 7.70 17.26
CA LEU A 516 -26.18 7.71 18.00
C LEU A 516 -27.09 8.89 17.62
N ARG A 517 -26.51 10.04 17.25
CA ARG A 517 -27.28 11.19 16.76
C ARG A 517 -27.83 10.90 15.35
N ALA A 518 -27.02 10.34 14.46
CA ALA A 518 -27.45 9.95 13.11
C ALA A 518 -28.58 8.91 13.11
N GLU A 519 -28.47 7.82 13.90
CA GLU A 519 -29.54 6.82 14.04
C GLU A 519 -30.84 7.41 14.60
N ARG A 520 -30.77 8.37 15.54
CA ARG A 520 -31.95 9.08 16.07
C ARG A 520 -32.60 10.03 15.06
N ILE A 521 -31.80 10.65 14.20
CA ILE A 521 -32.33 11.48 13.10
C ILE A 521 -33.03 10.57 12.08
N ALA A 522 -32.43 9.45 11.69
CA ALA A 522 -33.03 8.50 10.73
C ALA A 522 -34.35 7.85 11.22
N LEU A 523 -34.50 7.66 12.55
CA LEU A 523 -35.76 7.26 13.17
C LEU A 523 -36.87 8.33 13.04
N ARG A 524 -36.52 9.61 13.24
CA ARG A 524 -37.48 10.73 13.29
C ARG A 524 -37.84 11.29 11.91
N THR A 525 -36.85 11.41 11.02
CA THR A 525 -36.99 12.02 9.69
C THR A 525 -37.23 10.94 8.63
N PRO A 526 -38.10 11.15 7.62
CA PRO A 526 -38.12 10.28 6.45
C PRO A 526 -36.74 10.24 5.75
N PRO A 527 -36.37 9.15 5.07
CA PRO A 527 -35.15 9.12 4.26
C PRO A 527 -35.20 10.22 3.20
N PRO A 528 -34.13 11.02 3.00
CA PRO A 528 -34.15 12.09 2.00
C PRO A 528 -34.28 11.50 0.60
N ASP A 529 -35.14 12.12 -0.20
CA ASP A 529 -35.64 11.60 -1.46
C ASP A 529 -34.52 11.26 -2.47
N PRO A 530 -34.72 10.27 -3.37
CA PRO A 530 -33.67 9.84 -4.30
C PRO A 530 -33.26 10.86 -5.37
N VAL A 531 -33.89 12.05 -5.39
CA VAL A 531 -33.94 12.98 -6.53
C VAL A 531 -33.14 14.28 -6.30
N SER A 532 -32.70 14.57 -5.08
CA SER A 532 -32.05 15.85 -4.73
C SER A 532 -30.58 15.98 -5.17
N GLY A 533 -30.34 15.98 -6.48
CA GLY A 533 -29.34 16.81 -7.18
C GLY A 533 -27.82 16.61 -6.99
N THR A 534 -27.33 15.98 -5.91
CA THR A 534 -25.90 16.09 -5.53
C THR A 534 -25.15 14.77 -5.27
N THR A 535 -25.77 13.60 -5.44
CA THR A 535 -25.01 12.33 -5.37
C THR A 535 -24.11 12.15 -6.59
N PRO A 536 -22.79 11.90 -6.43
CA PRO A 536 -21.95 11.43 -7.52
C PRO A 536 -22.52 10.14 -8.12
N GLU A 537 -22.54 10.03 -9.45
CA GLU A 537 -23.03 8.84 -10.14
C GLU A 537 -22.06 7.67 -9.96
N GLY A 538 -22.31 6.81 -8.96
CA GLY A 538 -21.54 5.59 -8.76
C GLY A 538 -21.56 4.71 -10.03
N PRO A 539 -20.40 4.30 -10.57
CA PRO A 539 -20.26 3.85 -11.96
C PRO A 539 -20.99 2.54 -12.32
N LEU A 540 -21.61 1.88 -11.35
CA LEU A 540 -22.41 0.66 -11.54
C LEU A 540 -23.92 0.92 -11.66
N ARG A 541 -24.42 2.17 -11.56
CA ARG A 541 -25.86 2.48 -11.66
C ARG A 541 -26.42 2.49 -13.08
N GLN A 542 -25.79 1.76 -14.02
CA GLN A 542 -26.26 1.59 -15.40
C GLN A 542 -27.22 0.41 -15.54
N THR A 543 -28.38 0.48 -14.89
CA THR A 543 -29.58 -0.27 -15.31
C THR A 543 -30.68 0.73 -15.64
N PRO A 544 -30.94 1.00 -16.94
CA PRO A 544 -32.04 1.87 -17.36
C PRO A 544 -33.39 1.39 -16.79
N PRO A 545 -34.32 2.30 -16.44
CA PRO A 545 -35.69 1.93 -16.13
C PRO A 545 -36.29 1.11 -17.28
N GLY A 546 -36.68 -0.15 -17.00
CA GLY A 546 -37.16 -1.10 -18.01
C GLY A 546 -36.15 -2.14 -18.49
N ALA A 547 -34.89 -2.12 -18.02
CA ALA A 547 -33.95 -3.21 -18.26
C ALA A 547 -34.53 -4.55 -17.76
N ALA A 548 -34.47 -5.59 -18.60
CA ALA A 548 -35.00 -6.92 -18.27
C ALA A 548 -34.32 -7.49 -17.02
N ARG A 549 -35.08 -8.19 -16.17
CA ARG A 549 -34.54 -8.83 -14.96
C ARG A 549 -33.40 -9.78 -15.36
N PRO A 550 -32.22 -9.73 -14.69
CA PRO A 550 -31.14 -10.66 -14.97
C PRO A 550 -31.63 -12.11 -14.75
N PRO A 551 -31.14 -13.07 -15.56
CA PRO A 551 -31.59 -14.47 -15.48
C PRO A 551 -31.34 -15.07 -14.10
N ARG A 552 -32.16 -16.05 -13.71
CA ARG A 552 -32.13 -16.65 -12.35
C ARG A 552 -30.78 -17.30 -12.01
N ASP A 553 -29.96 -17.61 -13.00
CA ASP A 553 -28.68 -18.31 -12.84
C ASP A 553 -27.48 -17.35 -12.76
N CYS A 554 -27.72 -16.04 -12.78
CA CYS A 554 -26.70 -14.98 -12.73
C CYS A 554 -25.76 -15.12 -11.51
N VAL A 555 -26.25 -15.59 -10.35
CA VAL A 555 -25.43 -15.83 -9.14
C VAL A 555 -24.27 -16.80 -9.39
N CYS A 556 -24.45 -17.77 -10.30
CA CYS A 556 -23.42 -18.74 -10.65
C CYS A 556 -22.18 -18.07 -11.30
N THR A 557 -22.34 -16.88 -11.89
CA THR A 557 -21.22 -16.10 -12.45
C THR A 557 -20.29 -15.52 -11.38
N ALA A 558 -20.73 -15.44 -10.12
CA ALA A 558 -19.89 -15.07 -8.98
C ALA A 558 -19.42 -16.30 -8.20
N LEU A 559 -20.32 -17.25 -7.91
CA LEU A 559 -19.99 -18.40 -7.05
C LEU A 559 -19.08 -19.43 -7.71
N ILE A 560 -19.27 -19.77 -8.99
CA ILE A 560 -18.46 -20.83 -9.63
C ILE A 560 -16.99 -20.40 -9.81
N PRO A 561 -16.67 -19.18 -10.30
CA PRO A 561 -15.28 -18.74 -10.40
C PRO A 561 -14.58 -18.65 -9.05
N LEU A 562 -15.28 -18.17 -8.02
CA LEU A 562 -14.75 -18.12 -6.65
C LEU A 562 -14.53 -19.52 -6.06
N ALA A 563 -15.43 -20.47 -6.30
CA ALA A 563 -15.24 -21.87 -5.91
C ALA A 563 -14.05 -22.53 -6.64
N VAL A 564 -13.82 -22.21 -7.91
CA VAL A 564 -12.64 -22.66 -8.67
C VAL A 564 -11.35 -22.04 -8.09
N LEU A 565 -11.35 -20.74 -7.76
CA LEU A 565 -10.22 -20.07 -7.12
C LEU A 565 -9.85 -20.73 -5.78
N ILE A 566 -10.83 -20.89 -4.89
CA ILE A 566 -10.67 -21.52 -3.57
C ILE A 566 -10.20 -22.97 -3.72
N GLY A 567 -10.87 -23.75 -4.58
CA GLY A 567 -10.57 -25.16 -4.78
C GLY A 567 -9.17 -25.39 -5.34
N LEU A 568 -8.78 -24.67 -6.40
CA LEU A 568 -7.44 -24.77 -6.98
C LEU A 568 -6.35 -24.27 -6.04
N LEU A 569 -6.59 -23.23 -5.24
CA LEU A 569 -5.62 -22.77 -4.25
C LEU A 569 -5.42 -23.82 -3.15
N LEU A 570 -6.49 -24.31 -2.52
CA LEU A 570 -6.39 -25.29 -1.43
C LEU A 570 -5.76 -26.61 -1.90
N LEU A 571 -6.20 -27.14 -3.05
CA LEU A 571 -5.63 -28.37 -3.62
C LEU A 571 -4.19 -28.16 -4.08
N GLY A 572 -3.87 -27.03 -4.70
CA GLY A 572 -2.52 -26.73 -5.21
C GLY A 572 -1.51 -26.44 -4.11
N LEU A 573 -1.91 -25.77 -3.02
CA LEU A 573 -1.06 -25.58 -1.84
C LEU A 573 -0.81 -26.92 -1.13
N TRP A 574 -1.85 -27.75 -0.97
CA TRP A 574 -1.70 -29.08 -0.38
C TRP A 574 -0.80 -29.99 -1.23
N TRP A 575 -1.03 -30.03 -2.55
CA TRP A 575 -0.23 -30.83 -3.50
C TRP A 575 1.23 -30.36 -3.54
N SER A 576 1.49 -29.08 -3.81
CA SER A 576 2.86 -28.58 -3.88
C SER A 576 3.58 -28.67 -2.52
N GLY A 577 2.89 -28.33 -1.43
CA GLY A 577 3.43 -28.40 -0.08
C GLY A 577 3.81 -29.81 0.36
N THR A 578 2.95 -30.80 0.09
CA THR A 578 3.27 -32.21 0.39
C THR A 578 4.39 -32.75 -0.48
N HIS A 579 4.44 -32.40 -1.78
CA HIS A 579 5.55 -32.81 -2.66
C HIS A 579 6.91 -32.25 -2.22
N HIS A 580 7.01 -30.97 -1.88
CA HIS A 580 8.26 -30.39 -1.38
C HIS A 580 8.60 -30.85 0.04
N LEU A 581 7.62 -31.05 0.92
CA LEU A 581 7.85 -31.61 2.25
C LEU A 581 8.40 -33.04 2.19
N VAL A 582 7.98 -33.85 1.21
CA VAL A 582 8.54 -35.19 0.97
C VAL A 582 9.99 -35.12 0.47
N SER A 583 10.33 -34.22 -0.46
CA SER A 583 11.71 -34.08 -0.94
C SER A 583 12.65 -33.49 0.10
N GLU A 584 12.18 -32.56 0.93
CA GLU A 584 12.90 -32.03 2.09
C GLU A 584 13.08 -33.10 3.18
N ASN A 585 12.07 -33.91 3.48
CA ASN A 585 12.21 -35.03 4.40
C ASN A 585 13.22 -36.09 3.90
N ALA A 586 13.31 -36.31 2.58
CA ALA A 586 14.34 -37.18 2.01
C ALA A 586 15.76 -36.61 2.22
N ARG A 587 15.96 -35.29 2.03
CA ARG A 587 17.23 -34.60 2.35
C ARG A 587 17.57 -34.70 3.85
N ARG A 588 16.59 -34.45 4.72
CA ARG A 588 16.76 -34.55 6.19
C ARG A 588 17.17 -35.96 6.61
N HIS A 589 16.54 -36.98 6.05
CA HIS A 589 16.91 -38.37 6.31
C HIS A 589 18.36 -38.68 5.91
N GLN A 590 18.80 -38.21 4.74
CA GLN A 590 20.21 -38.32 4.30
C GLN A 590 21.17 -37.54 5.20
N ALA A 591 20.75 -36.41 5.76
CA ALA A 591 21.51 -35.60 6.71
C ALA A 591 21.43 -36.08 8.18
N GLY A 592 20.78 -37.23 8.46
CA GLY A 592 20.57 -37.73 9.82
C GLY A 592 19.65 -36.89 10.70
N GLN A 593 18.90 -35.95 10.11
CA GLN A 593 18.02 -35.01 10.82
C GLN A 593 16.62 -35.61 11.06
N PRO A 594 15.91 -35.18 12.12
CA PRO A 594 14.54 -35.63 12.39
C PRO A 594 13.57 -35.20 11.28
N LEU A 595 12.68 -36.13 10.90
CA LEU A 595 11.66 -35.91 9.89
C LEU A 595 10.59 -34.92 10.37
N LEU A 596 10.21 -34.00 9.50
CA LEU A 596 9.12 -33.06 9.71
C LEU A 596 7.76 -33.78 9.56
N LYS A 597 6.88 -33.59 10.56
CA LYS A 597 5.49 -34.07 10.51
C LYS A 597 4.67 -33.24 9.52
N ALA A 598 3.84 -33.90 8.72
CA ALA A 598 2.92 -33.28 7.76
C ALA A 598 1.68 -32.63 8.44
N GLY A 599 1.92 -31.63 9.29
CA GLY A 599 0.88 -30.74 9.80
C GLY A 599 0.53 -29.66 8.78
N LEU A 600 -0.68 -29.09 8.86
CA LEU A 600 -1.18 -28.08 7.91
C LEU A 600 -0.21 -26.90 7.72
N LEU A 601 0.25 -26.29 8.82
CA LEU A 601 1.21 -25.17 8.77
C LEU A 601 2.56 -25.58 8.15
N THR A 602 3.02 -26.81 8.39
CA THR A 602 4.22 -27.37 7.77
C THR A 602 4.04 -27.52 6.26
N VAL A 603 2.92 -28.11 5.81
CA VAL A 603 2.61 -28.26 4.38
C VAL A 603 2.54 -26.90 3.70
N LEU A 604 1.90 -25.90 4.31
CA LEU A 604 1.85 -24.53 3.79
C LEU A 604 3.23 -23.84 3.75
N GLN A 605 4.15 -24.16 4.67
CA GLN A 605 5.50 -23.60 4.70
C GLN A 605 6.39 -24.07 3.54
N PHE A 606 6.10 -25.24 2.95
CA PHE A 606 6.79 -25.76 1.75
C PHE A 606 5.92 -25.70 0.47
N ALA A 607 4.76 -25.03 0.52
CA ALA A 607 3.88 -24.87 -0.63
C ALA A 607 4.37 -23.75 -1.55
N ALA A 608 4.44 -24.00 -2.85
CA ALA A 608 4.93 -23.04 -3.86
C ALA A 608 3.87 -21.97 -4.17
N ALA A 609 3.52 -21.19 -3.15
CA ALA A 609 2.28 -20.41 -3.07
C ALA A 609 2.11 -19.43 -4.24
N ASN A 610 3.18 -18.71 -4.62
CA ASN A 610 3.14 -17.75 -5.73
C ASN A 610 2.78 -18.42 -7.07
N ARG A 611 3.28 -19.63 -7.34
CA ARG A 611 2.91 -20.39 -8.55
C ARG A 611 1.47 -20.93 -8.49
N VAL A 612 1.03 -21.37 -7.31
CA VAL A 612 -0.36 -21.86 -7.12
C VAL A 612 -1.36 -20.71 -7.26
N LEU A 613 -1.09 -19.55 -6.67
CA LEU A 613 -1.90 -18.34 -6.79
C LEU A 613 -2.01 -17.88 -8.26
N LEU A 614 -0.91 -17.93 -9.02
CA LEU A 614 -0.92 -17.64 -10.45
C LEU A 614 -1.84 -18.56 -11.24
N VAL A 615 -1.72 -19.88 -11.05
CA VAL A 615 -2.56 -20.86 -11.77
C VAL A 615 -4.03 -20.73 -11.34
N ALA A 616 -4.30 -20.63 -10.03
CA ALA A 616 -5.67 -20.55 -9.51
C ALA A 616 -6.39 -19.26 -9.94
N SER A 617 -5.72 -18.09 -9.87
CA SER A 617 -6.28 -16.80 -10.31
C SER A 617 -6.50 -16.76 -11.82
N PHE A 618 -5.54 -17.23 -12.63
CA PHE A 618 -5.69 -17.33 -14.07
C PHE A 618 -6.90 -18.21 -14.45
N SER A 619 -6.94 -19.44 -13.94
CA SER A 619 -8.02 -20.40 -14.20
C SER A 619 -9.38 -19.86 -13.77
N ALA A 620 -9.49 -19.28 -12.57
CA ALA A 620 -10.73 -18.68 -12.09
C ALA A 620 -11.17 -17.49 -12.96
N SER A 621 -10.25 -16.62 -13.41
CA SER A 621 -10.59 -15.50 -14.30
C SER A 621 -11.13 -15.97 -15.65
N VAL A 622 -10.61 -17.08 -16.19
CA VAL A 622 -11.14 -17.76 -17.39
C VAL A 622 -12.51 -18.38 -17.09
N THR A 623 -12.68 -19.04 -15.93
CA THR A 623 -13.99 -19.55 -15.49
C THR A 623 -15.03 -18.44 -15.39
N ALA A 624 -14.68 -17.23 -14.93
CA ALA A 624 -15.61 -16.10 -14.87
C ALA A 624 -16.09 -15.67 -16.26
N ILE A 625 -15.18 -15.57 -17.24
CA ILE A 625 -15.55 -15.29 -18.65
C ILE A 625 -16.49 -16.39 -19.18
N LEU A 626 -16.17 -17.66 -18.93
CA LEU A 626 -16.98 -18.80 -19.39
C LEU A 626 -18.36 -18.83 -18.73
N CYS A 627 -18.46 -18.63 -17.40
CA CYS A 627 -19.73 -18.58 -16.67
C CYS A 627 -20.59 -17.37 -17.10
N ALA A 628 -20.00 -16.19 -17.24
CA ALA A 628 -20.71 -14.99 -17.71
C ALA A 628 -21.19 -15.13 -19.16
N ARG A 629 -20.46 -15.90 -19.98
CA ARG A 629 -20.88 -16.22 -21.36
C ARG A 629 -21.94 -17.32 -21.43
N ALA A 630 -21.87 -18.35 -20.58
CA ALA A 630 -22.80 -19.47 -20.54
C ALA A 630 -24.17 -19.09 -19.98
N THR A 631 -24.22 -18.26 -18.94
CA THR A 631 -25.45 -17.68 -18.37
C THR A 631 -26.06 -16.56 -19.24
N GLY A 632 -25.38 -16.17 -20.32
CA GLY A 632 -25.82 -15.09 -21.22
C GLY A 632 -25.68 -13.67 -20.65
N THR A 633 -25.13 -13.49 -19.45
CA THR A 633 -25.01 -12.16 -18.81
C THR A 633 -24.05 -11.23 -19.56
N LEU A 634 -22.98 -11.77 -20.16
CA LEU A 634 -22.00 -10.99 -20.94
C LEU A 634 -21.62 -11.73 -22.24
N GLY A 635 -21.67 -11.00 -23.37
CA GLY A 635 -21.04 -11.46 -24.62
C GLY A 635 -19.51 -11.36 -24.56
N TRP A 636 -18.80 -12.12 -25.39
CA TRP A 636 -17.32 -12.22 -25.38
C TRP A 636 -16.59 -10.87 -25.32
N ARG A 637 -17.01 -9.88 -26.14
CA ARG A 637 -16.43 -8.52 -26.16
C ARG A 637 -16.75 -7.68 -24.92
N ALA A 638 -17.79 -8.03 -24.15
CA ALA A 638 -18.12 -7.37 -22.89
C ALA A 638 -17.36 -8.02 -21.73
N ALA A 639 -17.30 -9.35 -21.68
CA ALA A 639 -16.51 -10.11 -20.71
C ALA A 639 -15.00 -9.79 -20.82
N GLY A 640 -14.44 -9.77 -22.04
CA GLY A 640 -13.03 -9.42 -22.25
C GLY A 640 -12.69 -7.97 -21.85
N ARG A 641 -13.63 -7.02 -22.04
CA ARG A 641 -13.47 -5.65 -21.53
C ARG A 641 -13.59 -5.58 -20.01
N ALA A 642 -14.52 -6.31 -19.39
CA ALA A 642 -14.64 -6.41 -17.94
C ALA A 642 -13.38 -7.01 -17.28
N TRP A 643 -12.75 -8.00 -17.94
CA TRP A 643 -11.50 -8.62 -17.52
C TRP A 643 -10.32 -7.61 -17.59
N LEU A 644 -10.19 -6.88 -18.71
CA LEU A 644 -9.16 -5.84 -18.86
C LEU A 644 -9.35 -4.65 -17.90
N GLU A 645 -10.59 -4.21 -17.69
CA GLU A 645 -10.93 -3.13 -16.75
C GLU A 645 -10.65 -3.57 -15.30
N GLY A 646 -11.01 -4.81 -14.92
CA GLY A 646 -10.68 -5.38 -13.62
C GLY A 646 -9.17 -5.48 -13.36
N ALA A 647 -8.39 -5.90 -14.36
CA ALA A 647 -6.93 -5.88 -14.28
C ALA A 647 -6.40 -4.44 -14.13
N ALA A 648 -6.95 -3.49 -14.88
CA ALA A 648 -6.54 -2.09 -14.85
C ALA A 648 -6.85 -1.38 -13.52
N ASN A 649 -7.87 -1.82 -12.77
CA ASN A 649 -8.15 -1.28 -11.43
C ASN A 649 -6.98 -1.52 -10.46
N MET A 650 -6.25 -2.63 -10.58
CA MET A 650 -5.10 -2.96 -9.74
C MET A 650 -3.85 -2.08 -9.99
N ARG A 651 -3.89 -1.18 -10.99
CA ARG A 651 -2.74 -0.34 -11.40
C ARG A 651 -2.09 0.45 -10.25
N MET A 652 -2.87 0.92 -9.29
CA MET A 652 -2.36 1.73 -8.16
C MET A 652 -1.57 0.87 -7.19
N ALA A 653 -2.15 -0.26 -6.74
CA ALA A 653 -1.47 -1.21 -5.87
C ALA A 653 -0.20 -1.76 -6.54
N LEU A 654 -0.25 -2.10 -7.82
CA LEU A 654 0.92 -2.60 -8.57
C LEU A 654 2.02 -1.55 -8.75
N ALA A 655 1.67 -0.28 -8.99
CA ALA A 655 2.65 0.80 -9.06
C ALA A 655 3.29 1.09 -7.70
N ILE A 656 2.53 1.02 -6.60
CA ILE A 656 3.06 1.13 -5.24
C ILE A 656 3.99 -0.05 -4.95
N LEU A 657 3.60 -1.28 -5.31
CA LEU A 657 4.35 -2.52 -5.08
C LEU A 657 5.74 -2.46 -5.74
N VAL A 658 5.80 -2.12 -7.03
CA VAL A 658 7.07 -1.99 -7.77
C VAL A 658 7.96 -0.88 -7.20
N LEU A 659 7.38 0.27 -6.84
CA LEU A 659 8.17 1.36 -6.23
C LEU A 659 8.60 1.03 -4.78
N ALA A 660 7.85 0.21 -4.05
CA ALA A 660 8.22 -0.26 -2.73
C ALA A 660 9.38 -1.28 -2.79
N TRP A 661 9.38 -2.18 -3.78
CA TRP A 661 10.55 -3.02 -4.12
C TRP A 661 11.76 -2.17 -4.50
N GLY A 662 11.56 -1.07 -5.24
CA GLY A 662 12.59 -0.08 -5.54
C GLY A 662 13.17 0.63 -4.30
N VAL A 663 12.32 1.03 -3.35
CA VAL A 663 12.81 1.61 -2.08
C VAL A 663 13.52 0.55 -1.23
N ALA A 664 13.02 -0.69 -1.20
CA ALA A 664 13.62 -1.79 -0.46
C ALA A 664 15.02 -2.15 -0.98
N SER A 665 15.20 -2.25 -2.30
CA SER A 665 16.52 -2.48 -2.94
C SER A 665 17.47 -1.29 -2.77
N VAL A 666 17.00 -0.05 -2.95
CA VAL A 666 17.82 1.14 -2.61
C VAL A 666 18.34 1.11 -1.16
N CYS A 667 17.57 0.57 -0.22
CA CYS A 667 17.91 0.53 1.21
C CYS A 667 18.58 -0.77 1.68
N ASP A 668 18.87 -1.72 0.78
CA ASP A 668 19.43 -3.03 1.13
C ASP A 668 20.90 -2.97 1.59
N HIS A 669 21.43 -4.13 1.97
CA HIS A 669 22.78 -4.28 2.53
C HIS A 669 23.91 -4.17 1.48
N GLU A 670 23.61 -4.21 0.18
CA GLU A 670 24.58 -4.05 -0.91
C GLU A 670 24.66 -2.60 -1.42
N HIS A 671 23.52 -1.88 -1.42
CA HIS A 671 23.35 -0.56 -2.01
C HIS A 671 23.64 0.61 -1.06
N LEU A 672 22.90 0.71 0.05
CA LEU A 672 23.07 1.81 1.02
C LEU A 672 23.29 1.34 2.47
N ASN A 673 23.10 0.06 2.76
CA ASN A 673 23.15 -0.52 4.10
C ASN A 673 22.37 0.30 5.14
N THR A 674 21.15 0.72 4.78
CA THR A 674 20.27 1.51 5.66
C THR A 674 19.95 0.75 6.94
N ALA A 675 19.80 -0.58 6.86
CA ALA A 675 19.56 -1.43 8.01
C ALA A 675 20.74 -1.45 8.99
N GLY A 676 21.98 -1.53 8.51
CA GLY A 676 23.20 -1.41 9.33
C GLY A 676 23.34 -0.06 10.03
N VAL A 677 22.77 1.02 9.48
CA VAL A 677 22.68 2.31 10.19
C VAL A 677 21.66 2.27 11.31
N VAL A 678 20.49 1.67 11.09
CA VAL A 678 19.49 1.50 12.16
C VAL A 678 20.08 0.67 13.30
N VAL A 679 20.75 -0.45 12.99
CA VAL A 679 21.49 -1.30 13.96
C VAL A 679 22.35 -0.48 14.91
N GLU A 680 23.26 0.34 14.36
CA GLU A 680 24.25 1.10 15.14
C GLU A 680 23.63 2.32 15.87
N LEU A 681 22.42 2.74 15.49
CA LEU A 681 21.68 3.83 16.14
C LEU A 681 20.66 3.37 17.18
N THR A 682 20.14 2.13 17.11
CA THR A 682 19.12 1.63 18.05
C THR A 682 19.68 0.72 19.15
N GLN A 683 20.92 0.22 19.00
CA GLN A 683 21.65 -0.50 20.04
C GLN A 683 21.61 0.27 21.37
N GLY A 684 20.98 -0.31 22.39
CA GLY A 684 20.84 0.27 23.73
C GLY A 684 19.79 1.38 23.88
N LEU A 685 19.10 1.79 22.80
CA LEU A 685 18.06 2.84 22.85
C LEU A 685 16.62 2.33 22.67
N LEU A 686 16.42 1.19 22.01
CA LEU A 686 15.07 0.69 21.69
C LEU A 686 14.96 -0.83 21.89
N GLU A 687 14.09 -1.26 22.81
CA GLU A 687 13.84 -2.68 23.06
C GLU A 687 12.86 -3.28 22.05
N PRO A 688 13.08 -4.55 21.59
CA PRO A 688 12.22 -5.20 20.61
C PRO A 688 10.73 -5.27 20.98
N HIS A 689 10.40 -5.24 22.27
CA HIS A 689 9.02 -5.39 22.75
C HIS A 689 8.09 -4.21 22.36
N TRP A 690 8.62 -3.02 22.07
CA TRP A 690 7.80 -1.88 21.62
C TRP A 690 7.39 -1.96 20.14
N MET A 691 8.05 -2.79 19.34
CA MET A 691 7.92 -2.79 17.88
C MET A 691 6.48 -2.94 17.35
N PRO A 692 5.63 -3.86 17.88
CA PRO A 692 4.25 -3.99 17.40
C PRO A 692 3.37 -2.76 17.73
N ALA A 693 3.59 -2.12 18.88
CA ALA A 693 2.84 -0.93 19.26
C ALA A 693 3.28 0.30 18.45
N MET A 694 4.58 0.48 18.26
CA MET A 694 5.14 1.56 17.45
C MET A 694 4.77 1.43 15.97
N SER A 695 4.84 0.23 15.40
CA SER A 695 4.53 0.03 13.98
C SER A 695 3.03 0.18 13.68
N PHE A 696 2.15 -0.25 14.60
CA PHE A 696 0.72 0.03 14.51
C PHE A 696 0.45 1.54 14.51
N LEU A 697 1.01 2.29 15.46
CA LEU A 697 0.80 3.73 15.60
C LEU A 697 1.37 4.53 14.41
N ILE A 698 2.55 4.15 13.90
CA ILE A 698 3.16 4.82 12.75
C ILE A 698 2.40 4.48 11.46
N ALA A 699 1.95 3.24 11.27
CA ALA A 699 1.09 2.88 10.13
C ALA A 699 -0.28 3.55 10.18
N ALA A 700 -0.89 3.63 11.36
CA ALA A 700 -2.12 4.38 11.61
C ALA A 700 -2.00 5.85 11.18
N VAL A 701 -0.94 6.53 11.62
CA VAL A 701 -0.69 7.94 11.34
C VAL A 701 -0.36 8.19 9.86
N VAL A 702 0.51 7.36 9.25
CA VAL A 702 0.85 7.48 7.84
C VAL A 702 -0.38 7.23 6.95
N SER A 703 -1.14 6.16 7.21
CA SER A 703 -2.30 5.82 6.38
C SER A 703 -3.43 6.84 6.49
N PHE A 704 -3.68 7.40 7.69
CA PHE A 704 -4.61 8.50 7.86
C PHE A 704 -4.21 9.74 7.04
N ALA A 705 -2.91 10.07 7.00
CA ALA A 705 -2.40 11.20 6.26
C ALA A 705 -2.34 10.98 4.72
N THR A 706 -2.27 9.73 4.26
CA THR A 706 -2.21 9.37 2.83
C THR A 706 -3.54 8.89 2.24
N GLY A 707 -4.53 8.53 3.07
CA GLY A 707 -5.81 7.94 2.62
C GLY A 707 -5.64 6.63 1.85
N SER A 708 -4.73 5.74 2.30
CA SER A 708 -4.42 4.53 1.54
C SER A 708 -3.67 3.46 2.35
N SER A 709 -4.31 2.30 2.52
CA SER A 709 -3.69 1.11 3.13
C SER A 709 -2.52 0.58 2.31
N PHE A 710 -2.70 0.35 1.01
CA PHE A 710 -1.66 -0.14 0.09
C PHE A 710 -0.39 0.71 0.15
N SER A 711 -0.55 2.04 0.11
CA SER A 711 0.56 2.99 0.19
C SER A 711 1.38 2.83 1.47
N THR A 712 0.69 2.66 2.60
CA THR A 712 1.28 2.51 3.92
C THR A 712 1.98 1.17 4.09
N MET A 713 1.33 0.08 3.68
CA MET A 713 1.91 -1.26 3.68
C MET A 713 3.16 -1.35 2.79
N GLY A 714 3.10 -0.74 1.60
CA GLY A 714 4.23 -0.64 0.66
C GLY A 714 5.46 0.01 1.31
N LEU A 715 5.25 1.12 1.98
CA LEU A 715 6.30 1.91 2.62
C LEU A 715 6.84 1.28 3.91
N LEU A 716 5.97 0.75 4.76
CA LEU A 716 6.32 0.42 6.15
C LEU A 716 6.65 -1.04 6.41
N ILE A 717 6.20 -2.00 5.59
CA ILE A 717 6.54 -3.43 5.80
C ILE A 717 8.06 -3.66 5.66
N PRO A 718 8.75 -3.23 4.59
CA PRO A 718 10.20 -3.44 4.46
C PRO A 718 10.98 -2.75 5.58
N LEU A 719 10.58 -1.52 5.94
CA LEU A 719 11.20 -0.76 7.02
C LEU A 719 11.07 -1.47 8.37
N PHE A 720 9.85 -1.80 8.82
CA PHE A 720 9.66 -2.39 10.14
C PHE A 720 10.16 -3.83 10.23
N VAL A 721 10.12 -4.62 9.15
CA VAL A 721 10.79 -5.93 9.11
C VAL A 721 12.29 -5.77 9.27
N ALA A 722 12.92 -4.84 8.54
CA ALA A 722 14.36 -4.57 8.67
C ALA A 722 14.73 -4.13 10.09
N VAL A 723 14.00 -3.18 10.70
CA VAL A 723 14.27 -2.74 12.08
C VAL A 723 14.05 -3.89 13.07
N THR A 724 12.97 -4.65 12.95
CA THR A 724 12.62 -5.74 13.89
C THR A 724 13.61 -6.89 13.79
N TYR A 725 14.02 -7.29 12.59
CA TYR A 725 15.03 -8.33 12.39
C TYR A 725 16.31 -7.98 13.14
N HIS A 726 16.84 -6.78 12.91
CA HIS A 726 18.12 -6.36 13.49
C HIS A 726 18.09 -6.20 15.01
N LEU A 727 16.99 -5.68 15.57
CA LEU A 727 16.78 -5.60 17.02
C LEU A 727 16.70 -6.99 17.68
N LEU A 728 16.06 -7.95 17.02
CA LEU A 728 16.01 -9.34 17.49
C LEU A 728 17.36 -10.06 17.32
N ALA A 729 18.10 -9.75 16.27
CA ALA A 729 19.35 -10.45 15.93
C ALA A 729 20.45 -10.20 16.98
N GLY A 730 20.48 -9.01 17.59
CA GLY A 730 21.32 -8.73 18.76
C GLY A 730 20.95 -9.53 20.04
N THR A 731 19.84 -10.29 20.02
CA THR A 731 19.40 -11.14 21.15
C THR A 731 19.45 -12.64 20.86
N GLY A 732 19.60 -13.05 19.60
CA GLY A 732 19.65 -14.48 19.22
C GLY A 732 19.29 -14.75 17.76
N THR A 733 19.08 -16.03 17.43
CA THR A 733 18.72 -16.46 16.07
C THR A 733 17.30 -16.05 15.69
N VAL A 734 17.18 -15.08 14.79
CA VAL A 734 15.88 -14.60 14.28
C VAL A 734 15.33 -15.56 13.24
N THR A 735 14.03 -15.85 13.33
CA THR A 735 13.27 -16.56 12.30
C THR A 735 12.09 -15.70 11.84
N ALA A 736 11.61 -15.91 10.61
CA ALA A 736 10.42 -15.22 10.11
C ALA A 736 9.14 -15.55 10.92
N ASP A 737 9.15 -16.69 11.63
CA ASP A 737 8.10 -17.16 12.54
C ASP A 737 8.16 -16.51 13.94
N HIS A 738 9.15 -15.65 14.23
CA HIS A 738 9.33 -15.08 15.55
C HIS A 738 8.10 -14.24 15.99
N PRO A 739 7.55 -14.40 17.21
CA PRO A 739 6.33 -13.72 17.64
C PRO A 739 6.35 -12.20 17.44
N LEU A 740 7.45 -11.53 17.77
CA LEU A 740 7.59 -10.08 17.54
C LEU A 740 7.67 -9.68 16.06
N MET A 741 8.19 -10.55 15.18
CA MET A 741 8.20 -10.30 13.73
C MET A 741 6.77 -10.39 13.19
N LEU A 742 6.05 -11.47 13.52
CA LEU A 742 4.65 -11.68 13.15
C LEU A 742 3.74 -10.57 13.71
N ALA A 743 3.96 -10.17 14.96
CA ALA A 743 3.24 -9.08 15.60
C ALA A 743 3.50 -7.73 14.94
N THR A 744 4.75 -7.43 14.57
CA THR A 744 5.11 -6.14 13.94
C THR A 744 4.59 -6.05 12.51
N ILE A 745 4.63 -7.13 11.73
CA ILE A 745 4.03 -7.19 10.39
C ILE A 745 2.50 -7.06 10.50
N GLY A 746 1.85 -7.84 11.37
CA GLY A 746 0.40 -7.76 11.62
C GLY A 746 -0.07 -6.38 12.14
N ALA A 747 0.80 -5.68 12.87
CA ALA A 747 0.59 -4.32 13.33
C ALA A 747 0.67 -3.28 12.21
N VAL A 748 1.67 -3.33 11.33
CA VAL A 748 1.72 -2.45 10.13
C VAL A 748 0.49 -2.69 9.26
N LEU A 749 0.19 -3.95 8.98
CA LEU A 749 -0.93 -4.36 8.11
C LEU A 749 -2.30 -3.91 8.64
N ALA A 750 -2.51 -3.93 9.95
CA ALA A 750 -3.78 -3.52 10.56
C ALA A 750 -3.84 -2.02 10.92
N GLY A 751 -2.70 -1.38 11.20
CA GLY A 751 -2.58 0.07 11.39
C GLY A 751 -2.83 0.82 10.08
N ALA A 752 -2.35 0.27 8.95
CA ALA A 752 -2.69 0.76 7.62
C ALA A 752 -4.21 0.83 7.42
N ILE A 753 -4.92 -0.26 7.73
CA ILE A 753 -6.39 -0.34 7.62
C ILE A 753 -7.10 0.65 8.56
N PHE A 754 -6.63 0.83 9.81
CA PHE A 754 -7.21 1.83 10.72
C PHE A 754 -7.11 3.26 10.17
N GLY A 755 -5.92 3.67 9.72
CA GLY A 755 -5.71 5.05 9.28
C GLY A 755 -6.50 5.37 8.01
N ASP A 756 -6.52 4.42 7.07
CA ASP A 756 -7.26 4.49 5.81
C ASP A 756 -8.77 4.69 6.09
N HIS A 757 -9.35 3.80 6.90
CA HIS A 757 -10.74 3.80 7.34
C HIS A 757 -11.14 5.04 8.17
N CYS A 758 -10.18 5.81 8.68
CA CYS A 758 -10.45 7.08 9.36
C CYS A 758 -10.30 8.30 8.44
N SER A 759 -9.74 8.14 7.24
CA SER A 759 -9.24 9.27 6.45
C SER A 759 -10.31 9.93 5.58
N PRO A 760 -10.56 11.25 5.72
CA PRO A 760 -11.45 12.01 4.84
C PRO A 760 -10.86 12.30 3.43
N ILE A 761 -9.81 11.57 3.05
CA ILE A 761 -9.27 11.52 1.68
C ILE A 761 -9.06 10.08 1.19
N SER A 762 -9.53 9.06 1.92
CA SER A 762 -9.44 7.66 1.48
C SER A 762 -10.45 7.34 0.39
N ASP A 763 -9.99 6.67 -0.67
CA ASP A 763 -10.85 6.18 -1.75
C ASP A 763 -11.96 5.25 -1.22
N THR A 764 -11.68 4.38 -0.23
CA THR A 764 -12.68 3.42 0.30
C THR A 764 -13.74 4.11 1.15
N THR A 765 -13.36 5.05 2.02
CA THR A 765 -14.31 5.83 2.85
C THR A 765 -15.11 6.83 2.00
N ILE A 766 -14.53 7.41 0.94
CA ILE A 766 -15.27 8.18 -0.08
C ILE A 766 -16.28 7.29 -0.79
N LEU A 767 -15.87 6.10 -1.24
CA LEU A 767 -16.72 5.19 -2.00
C LEU A 767 -17.86 4.60 -1.15
N SER A 768 -17.58 4.27 0.11
CA SER A 768 -18.57 3.80 1.11
C SER A 768 -19.65 4.83 1.38
N SER A 769 -19.28 6.10 1.58
CA SER A 769 -20.24 7.20 1.79
C SER A 769 -21.06 7.50 0.54
N ALA A 770 -20.43 7.58 -0.63
CA ALA A 770 -21.10 7.82 -1.91
C ALA A 770 -22.07 6.69 -2.29
N ALA A 771 -21.66 5.42 -2.18
CA ALA A 771 -22.50 4.26 -2.48
C ALA A 771 -23.70 4.15 -1.51
N SER A 772 -23.48 4.42 -0.23
CA SER A 772 -24.53 4.44 0.80
C SER A 772 -25.45 5.67 0.71
N GLY A 773 -25.02 6.73 0.01
CA GLY A 773 -25.81 7.95 -0.21
C GLY A 773 -25.91 8.88 1.00
N CYS A 774 -24.83 8.99 1.77
CA CYS A 774 -24.68 9.95 2.87
C CYS A 774 -23.63 11.02 2.54
N ASP A 775 -23.61 12.10 3.32
CA ASP A 775 -22.53 13.08 3.25
C ASP A 775 -21.21 12.48 3.76
N HIS A 776 -20.14 12.75 3.02
CA HIS A 776 -18.82 12.16 3.30
C HIS A 776 -18.26 12.62 4.67
N LEU A 777 -18.33 13.92 4.97
CA LEU A 777 -17.78 14.45 6.23
C LEU A 777 -18.59 13.99 7.44
N ARG A 778 -19.92 13.84 7.32
CA ARG A 778 -20.76 13.20 8.34
C ARG A 778 -20.37 11.74 8.56
N HIS A 779 -20.18 10.96 7.49
CA HIS A 779 -19.72 9.57 7.60
C HIS A 779 -18.40 9.49 8.39
N VAL A 780 -17.37 10.22 7.97
CA VAL A 780 -16.07 10.29 8.68
C VAL A 780 -16.23 10.71 10.15
N ALA A 781 -16.99 11.77 10.43
CA ALA A 781 -17.21 12.27 11.79
C ALA A 781 -17.99 11.27 12.68
N THR A 782 -18.84 10.40 12.10
CA THR A 782 -19.50 9.31 12.83
C THR A 782 -18.63 8.06 12.99
N GLN A 783 -17.69 7.81 12.06
CA GLN A 783 -16.81 6.65 12.01
C GLN A 783 -15.62 6.77 12.97
N ILE A 784 -14.97 7.93 13.02
CA ILE A 784 -13.74 8.15 13.81
C ILE A 784 -13.88 7.74 15.30
N PRO A 785 -14.95 8.12 16.04
CA PRO A 785 -15.07 7.73 17.46
C PRO A 785 -15.19 6.22 17.69
N TYR A 786 -15.76 5.48 16.73
CA TYR A 786 -15.83 4.02 16.77
C TYR A 786 -14.46 3.41 16.45
N ALA A 787 -13.82 3.87 15.38
CA ALA A 787 -12.50 3.39 14.97
C ALA A 787 -11.42 3.65 16.03
N ILE A 788 -11.39 4.84 16.66
CA ILE A 788 -10.47 5.16 17.76
C ILE A 788 -10.70 4.24 18.96
N SER A 789 -11.96 3.98 19.34
CA SER A 789 -12.28 3.06 20.45
C SER A 789 -11.73 1.65 20.20
N VAL A 790 -11.87 1.14 18.96
CA VAL A 790 -11.31 -0.15 18.55
C VAL A 790 -9.77 -0.12 18.52
N ALA A 791 -9.16 0.94 18.00
CA ALA A 791 -7.70 1.09 17.94
C ALA A 791 -7.05 1.20 19.33
N THR A 792 -7.70 1.87 20.28
CA THR A 792 -7.25 1.92 21.68
C THR A 792 -7.29 0.53 22.32
N VAL A 793 -8.35 -0.27 22.08
CA VAL A 793 -8.40 -1.67 22.56
C VAL A 793 -7.35 -2.54 21.84
N ALA A 794 -7.13 -2.34 20.54
CA ALA A 794 -6.10 -3.04 19.79
C ALA A 794 -4.67 -2.74 20.30
N LEU A 795 -4.40 -1.50 20.70
CA LEU A 795 -3.13 -1.10 21.30
C LEU A 795 -2.94 -1.71 22.71
N LEU A 796 -3.91 -1.51 23.61
CA LEU A 796 -3.80 -1.89 25.03
C LEU A 796 -3.98 -3.39 25.28
N PHE A 797 -4.86 -4.06 24.55
CA PHE A 797 -5.21 -5.49 24.71
C PHE A 797 -4.79 -6.33 23.50
N GLY A 798 -3.81 -5.86 22.73
CA GLY A 798 -3.27 -6.54 21.56
C GLY A 798 -1.79 -6.26 21.39
N TYR A 799 -1.44 -5.13 20.77
CA TYR A 799 -0.06 -4.83 20.35
C TYR A 799 0.92 -4.68 21.52
N LEU A 800 0.53 -4.02 22.62
CA LEU A 800 1.40 -3.92 23.80
C LEU A 800 1.63 -5.30 24.46
N PRO A 801 0.62 -6.08 24.87
CA PRO A 801 0.86 -7.42 25.43
C PRO A 801 1.57 -8.40 24.48
N ALA A 802 1.34 -8.32 23.16
CA ALA A 802 2.08 -9.11 22.17
C ALA A 802 3.58 -8.73 22.13
N GLY A 803 3.92 -7.47 22.46
CA GLY A 803 5.28 -7.02 22.74
C GLY A 803 5.96 -7.83 23.85
N TRP A 804 5.26 -8.03 24.97
CA TRP A 804 5.69 -8.93 26.07
C TRP A 804 5.39 -10.41 25.79
N HIS A 805 5.34 -10.80 24.50
CA HIS A 805 5.25 -12.19 24.03
C HIS A 805 3.98 -12.94 24.46
N VAL A 806 2.94 -12.23 24.93
CA VAL A 806 1.65 -12.85 25.26
C VAL A 806 0.98 -13.32 23.97
N ALA A 807 0.56 -14.59 23.95
CA ALA A 807 0.04 -15.23 22.74
C ALA A 807 -1.23 -14.54 22.21
N PRO A 808 -1.35 -14.26 20.90
CA PRO A 808 -2.48 -13.52 20.33
C PRO A 808 -3.83 -14.19 20.59
N LEU A 809 -3.85 -15.53 20.66
CA LEU A 809 -5.05 -16.33 20.91
C LEU A 809 -5.66 -16.12 22.31
N SER A 810 -4.87 -15.75 23.33
CA SER A 810 -5.43 -15.37 24.65
C SER A 810 -5.78 -13.89 24.72
N LEU A 811 -5.12 -13.04 23.94
CA LEU A 811 -5.42 -11.60 23.86
C LEU A 811 -6.75 -11.31 23.17
N ILE A 812 -7.08 -12.02 22.09
CA ILE A 812 -8.30 -11.79 21.31
C ILE A 812 -9.57 -11.80 22.19
N PRO A 813 -9.83 -12.81 23.05
CA PRO A 813 -10.95 -12.78 23.98
C PRO A 813 -11.00 -11.56 24.90
N TRP A 814 -9.86 -11.11 25.44
CA TRP A 814 -9.81 -9.94 26.33
C TRP A 814 -10.18 -8.64 25.60
N GLY A 815 -9.67 -8.42 24.38
CA GLY A 815 -10.09 -7.28 23.57
C GLY A 815 -11.58 -7.31 23.23
N CYS A 816 -12.11 -8.48 22.85
CA CYS A 816 -13.54 -8.67 22.58
C CYS A 816 -14.42 -8.38 23.82
N LEU A 817 -14.01 -8.82 25.01
CA LEU A 817 -14.71 -8.53 26.26
C LEU A 817 -14.65 -7.05 26.63
N THR A 818 -13.51 -6.37 26.44
CA THR A 818 -13.38 -4.93 26.66
C THR A 818 -14.26 -4.13 25.69
N LEU A 819 -14.38 -4.54 24.42
CA LEU A 819 -15.33 -3.93 23.47
C LEU A 819 -16.79 -4.14 23.88
N ALA A 820 -17.15 -5.36 24.32
CA ALA A 820 -18.49 -5.66 24.84
C ALA A 820 -18.83 -4.77 26.04
N ALA A 821 -17.91 -4.61 27.00
CA ALA A 821 -18.06 -3.73 28.14
C ALA A 821 -18.21 -2.25 27.71
N LEU A 822 -17.41 -1.78 26.74
CA LEU A 822 -17.47 -0.41 26.22
C LEU A 822 -18.83 -0.12 25.56
N VAL A 823 -19.30 -0.97 24.66
CA VAL A 823 -20.61 -0.81 24.00
C VAL A 823 -21.76 -0.91 25.00
N TRP A 824 -21.66 -1.76 26.02
CA TRP A 824 -22.69 -1.85 27.07
C TRP A 824 -22.70 -0.63 28.01
N ARG A 825 -21.52 -0.09 28.35
CA ARG A 825 -21.32 1.01 29.30
C ARG A 825 -21.60 2.40 28.73
N PHE A 826 -21.35 2.61 27.43
CA PHE A 826 -21.52 3.90 26.74
C PHE A 826 -22.61 3.88 25.66
N GLY A 827 -22.82 2.74 25.00
CA GLY A 827 -23.80 2.58 23.94
C GLY A 827 -25.25 2.58 24.44
N ARG A 828 -26.10 3.34 23.77
CA ARG A 828 -27.53 3.47 24.06
C ARG A 828 -28.35 3.05 22.86
N LEU A 829 -29.51 2.44 23.09
CA LEU A 829 -30.47 2.20 22.02
C LEU A 829 -30.94 3.56 21.45
N ALA A 830 -31.01 3.67 20.12
CA ALA A 830 -31.47 4.89 19.47
C ALA A 830 -32.93 5.23 19.85
N GLU A 831 -33.77 4.20 20.02
CA GLU A 831 -35.20 4.25 20.35
C GLU A 831 -35.51 4.62 21.81
N ALA A 832 -34.54 4.50 22.73
CA ALA A 832 -34.78 4.56 24.19
C ALA A 832 -34.76 5.98 24.80
N VAL A 833 -35.19 7.01 24.05
CA VAL A 833 -35.35 8.38 24.57
C VAL A 833 -36.63 9.01 24.00
N PRO A 834 -37.56 9.51 24.84
CA PRO A 834 -38.79 10.18 24.42
C PRO A 834 -38.57 11.33 23.42
N ALA A 835 -39.62 11.68 22.68
CA ALA A 835 -39.56 12.61 21.55
C ALA A 835 -38.98 13.99 21.94
N GLU A 836 -39.39 14.52 23.08
CA GLU A 836 -39.24 15.94 23.48
C GLU A 836 -37.80 16.39 23.73
N ALA A 837 -36.89 15.49 24.13
CA ALA A 837 -35.55 15.84 24.61
C ALA A 837 -34.55 16.32 23.54
N VAL A 838 -34.95 16.39 22.26
CA VAL A 838 -34.12 16.95 21.17
C VAL A 838 -35.01 17.71 20.18
N SER A 839 -35.29 18.98 20.50
CA SER A 839 -35.82 19.95 19.55
C SER A 839 -34.70 20.42 18.60
N VAL A 840 -34.64 19.83 17.41
CA VAL A 840 -33.87 20.41 16.31
C VAL A 840 -34.58 21.71 15.92
N ARG A 841 -34.02 22.87 16.31
CA ARG A 841 -34.41 24.14 15.69
C ARG A 841 -34.14 23.99 14.18
N PRO A 842 -35.12 24.23 13.29
CA PRO A 842 -34.80 24.31 11.87
C PRO A 842 -33.76 25.41 11.67
N GLY A 843 -32.72 25.12 10.90
CA GLY A 843 -31.84 26.19 10.42
C GLY A 843 -32.65 27.18 9.57
N PRO A 844 -32.28 28.47 9.54
CA PRO A 844 -32.98 29.43 8.70
C PRO A 844 -32.95 28.92 7.24
N SER A 845 -34.11 28.90 6.61
CA SER A 845 -34.22 28.68 5.16
C SER A 845 -33.37 29.74 4.45
N SER A 846 -32.47 29.29 3.57
CA SER A 846 -31.83 30.18 2.61
C SER A 846 -32.94 30.91 1.84
N PRO A 847 -32.90 32.25 1.74
CA PRO A 847 -33.86 32.96 0.91
C PRO A 847 -33.73 32.49 -0.53
N GLU A 848 -34.87 32.28 -1.19
CA GLU A 848 -34.91 32.11 -2.64
C GLU A 848 -34.44 33.42 -3.28
N LEU A 849 -33.59 33.31 -4.30
CA LEU A 849 -33.15 34.44 -5.12
C LEU A 849 -33.86 34.30 -6.47
N GLU A 850 -34.68 35.29 -6.80
CA GLU A 850 -35.17 35.57 -8.16
C GLU A 850 -34.03 36.11 -9.05
#